data_AF-A0A7G2RZW7-F1
#
_entry.id   AF-A0A7G2RZW7-F1
#
_cell.length_a   1.000
_cell.length_b   1.000
_cell.length_c   1.000
_cell.angle_alpha   90.00
_cell.angle_beta   90.00
_cell.angle_gamma   90.00
#
_symmetry.space_group_name_H-M   'P 1'
#
loop_
_entity.id
_entity.type
_entity.pdbx_description
1 polymer ?
#
loop_
_entity_poly.entity_id
_entity_poly.type
_entity_poly.pdbx_seq_one_letter_code
_entity_poly.pdbx_strand_id
1 'polypeptide(L)'
;MRVPVLLGLLVGISGCGGMDGGDQQKDPTVTDIPVAYVQRSLPRDDDGEIVVESLEEPAAFQAGARLMVRDSASSRAVTRDVSTTIFGSGHDVRDLTMSYDGSRLLFSARAPEIVDADEDEQPTWNLWEYDFQTGVARRLISSDLRAEEGQDRYPAYLPDGRIVFASTRQRQARARLLDEGKPQFTPLEEGRDTYAFALHVMSADGVEIEQITFNMSHDVAPLVGRDGRVIFLRWDNKDNENRFDLYRVNPDGTGLTPLYGADSHDAGNNRTREFLPLSLMGDGRLLTAARLREAGAGQMQPLAIHIGNFVNREGPLFGRVGSQAEQALPGPASSLGDAVAVEGRLADLVSMDDGSGRFLIAWSPCRLREGQTLRPCTAEYLNQGLPEAPPAFGLWILDPAEGTQRPVVTPQANLWVTELAVATSRTLPTQAVANERDDALAEDNLARLDIRSVYDMDSRFVSFNNPRLPGISTLEQFRDPSLVAPEERQVRFLRITKGVLIPDEDVRDIAGAQFGRAANFGMREIVGYVPVEPDGSVRARVPADAPLGLQLVDATGKAVYSRHGAWINLRPGETLQCQGCHANNSPLPHGRTDGMAPSINAGAPLTGQPFPNTRTDVVGFADAGETMAQALTRLYPEREIPAIDMRGFDAWSDPAPAEDLLLAYADLQTLAPAPVPCQQQWQAECRTVIHYQDHIQPLWDLPRQADVGGSLQDVTCSSCHNRRDAMNALQVPPAQLELTGEASADQPLQPTSYRELLFNDNELVLEDGALVDRLEIVTDGEGNVVYQTDEDGELILDNMGNPVPVTETVPVSALIRAGQARNSDAFFDIFVQGGAHDDWLKVEELRLLAEWADLGAQLYNDPFRVPEN
;
A
#
# COMPACT_ATOMS: atom_id res chain seq x y z
N MET A 1 65.94 -2.02 -44.07
CA MET A 1 66.45 -0.67 -43.77
C MET A 1 66.41 0.16 -45.04
N ARG A 2 65.94 1.41 -44.94
CA ARG A 2 65.77 2.46 -45.98
C ARG A 2 64.42 2.52 -46.70
N VAL A 3 63.55 3.34 -46.10
CA VAL A 3 62.52 4.21 -46.72
C VAL A 3 63.26 5.34 -47.48
N PRO A 4 62.77 5.84 -48.65
CA PRO A 4 61.82 6.98 -48.76
C PRO A 4 60.87 6.88 -50.00
N VAL A 5 59.82 7.67 -50.30
CA VAL A 5 59.00 8.75 -49.70
C VAL A 5 57.86 9.05 -50.72
N LEU A 6 56.65 9.37 -50.22
CA LEU A 6 55.52 10.20 -50.74
C LEU A 6 54.96 10.09 -52.19
N LEU A 7 53.64 9.81 -52.31
CA LEU A 7 52.51 10.76 -52.52
C LEU A 7 51.47 10.26 -53.53
N GLY A 8 50.17 10.36 -53.19
CA GLY A 8 49.09 10.51 -54.19
C GLY A 8 47.78 9.75 -53.94
N LEU A 9 46.76 10.51 -53.52
CA LEU A 9 45.29 10.32 -53.59
C LEU A 9 44.75 9.17 -54.48
N LEU A 10 43.69 8.48 -54.03
CA LEU A 10 42.29 8.80 -54.39
C LEU A 10 41.29 7.85 -53.71
N VAL A 11 40.25 8.44 -53.13
CA VAL A 11 39.04 7.79 -52.62
C VAL A 11 38.17 7.37 -53.81
N GLY A 12 37.69 6.12 -53.80
CA GLY A 12 36.72 5.59 -54.74
C GLY A 12 35.66 4.77 -54.02
N ILE A 13 34.43 5.28 -54.02
CA ILE A 13 33.20 4.62 -53.58
C ILE A 13 32.97 3.38 -54.44
N SER A 14 32.59 2.25 -53.84
CA SER A 14 31.90 1.18 -54.56
C SER A 14 30.73 0.66 -53.71
N GLY A 15 29.52 1.07 -54.12
CA GLY A 15 28.34 0.26 -53.92
C GLY A 15 28.21 -0.69 -55.11
N CYS A 16 27.84 -1.93 -54.86
CA CYS A 16 27.21 -2.76 -55.87
C CYS A 16 26.30 -3.76 -55.17
N GLY A 17 25.02 -3.71 -55.52
CA GLY A 17 24.04 -4.71 -55.13
C GLY A 17 24.35 -6.04 -55.81
N GLY A 18 24.21 -7.12 -55.04
CA GLY A 18 24.21 -8.49 -55.52
C GLY A 18 22.83 -9.09 -55.27
N MET A 19 22.12 -9.37 -56.35
CA MET A 19 20.88 -10.11 -56.39
C MET A 19 21.27 -11.53 -56.75
N ASP A 20 21.08 -12.48 -55.83
CA ASP A 20 21.16 -13.91 -56.16
C ASP A 20 20.03 -14.65 -55.43
N GLY A 21 19.16 -15.26 -56.23
CA GLY A 21 18.07 -16.10 -55.77
C GLY A 21 18.58 -17.53 -55.56
N GLY A 22 18.42 -18.01 -54.33
CA GLY A 22 18.53 -19.42 -54.00
C GLY A 22 17.46 -19.74 -52.96
N ASP A 23 16.66 -20.77 -53.25
CA ASP A 23 15.67 -21.34 -52.32
C ASP A 23 16.38 -21.83 -51.05
N GLN A 24 16.43 -20.96 -50.04
CA GLN A 24 16.63 -21.34 -48.65
C GLN A 24 15.26 -21.44 -48.00
N GLN A 25 15.02 -22.60 -47.41
CA GLN A 25 13.97 -22.88 -46.44
C GLN A 25 13.80 -21.64 -45.53
N LYS A 26 12.63 -21.00 -45.61
CA LYS A 26 12.33 -19.74 -44.92
C LYS A 26 12.51 -19.92 -43.42
N ASP A 27 13.65 -19.50 -42.91
CA ASP A 27 13.75 -18.99 -41.54
C ASP A 27 12.97 -17.67 -41.54
N PRO A 28 11.94 -17.48 -40.68
CA PRO A 28 11.21 -16.23 -40.65
C PRO A 28 12.18 -15.10 -40.30
N THR A 29 12.53 -14.28 -41.28
CA THR A 29 13.23 -13.03 -41.03
C THR A 29 12.28 -12.15 -40.22
N VAL A 30 12.78 -11.53 -39.15
CA VAL A 30 12.02 -10.67 -38.22
C VAL A 30 11.14 -9.60 -38.84
N THR A 31 11.41 -9.25 -40.09
CA THR A 31 10.52 -8.40 -40.87
C THR A 31 9.10 -8.96 -41.02
N ASP A 32 8.88 -10.27 -40.87
CA ASP A 32 7.62 -10.97 -41.14
C ASP A 32 6.70 -11.09 -39.91
N ILE A 33 7.13 -10.59 -38.75
CA ILE A 33 6.36 -10.68 -37.50
C ILE A 33 5.31 -9.56 -37.45
N PRO A 34 4.01 -9.84 -37.30
CA PRO A 34 3.00 -8.80 -37.13
C PRO A 34 3.23 -7.98 -35.86
N VAL A 35 2.96 -6.68 -35.96
CA VAL A 35 3.12 -5.75 -34.84
C VAL A 35 1.84 -4.94 -34.66
N ALA A 36 1.49 -4.69 -33.41
CA ALA A 36 0.41 -3.81 -33.02
C ALA A 36 0.95 -2.70 -32.12
N TYR A 37 0.34 -1.52 -32.19
CA TYR A 37 0.73 -0.39 -31.35
C TYR A 37 -0.43 0.58 -31.16
N VAL A 38 -0.46 1.24 -30.02
CA VAL A 38 -1.38 2.35 -29.78
C VAL A 38 -0.73 3.64 -30.25
N GLN A 39 -1.40 4.37 -31.13
CA GLN A 39 -0.98 5.73 -31.51
C GLN A 39 -2.02 6.77 -31.08
N ARG A 40 -1.54 7.92 -30.62
CA ARG A 40 -2.36 9.09 -30.28
C ARG A 40 -1.62 10.38 -30.63
N SER A 41 -2.34 11.50 -30.57
CA SER A 41 -1.69 12.81 -30.50
C SER A 41 -1.07 12.97 -29.11
N LEU A 42 -0.04 13.81 -28.99
CA LEU A 42 0.47 14.23 -27.67
C LEU A 42 -0.68 14.75 -26.82
N PRO A 43 -1.00 14.12 -25.68
CA PRO A 43 -2.12 14.53 -24.85
C PRO A 43 -1.82 15.91 -24.28
N ARG A 44 -2.81 16.79 -24.32
CA ARG A 44 -2.72 18.14 -23.77
C ARG A 44 -3.90 18.40 -22.85
N ASP A 45 -3.65 19.08 -21.73
CA ASP A 45 -4.70 19.62 -20.88
C ASP A 45 -5.33 20.88 -21.50
N ASP A 46 -6.29 21.47 -20.79
CA ASP A 46 -7.04 22.65 -21.23
C ASP A 46 -6.15 23.90 -21.37
N ASP A 47 -5.04 23.96 -20.62
CA ASP A 47 -4.03 25.01 -20.71
C ASP A 47 -3.02 24.76 -21.84
N GLY A 48 -3.11 23.60 -22.48
CA GLY A 48 -2.27 23.19 -23.61
C GLY A 48 -0.93 22.57 -23.20
N GLU A 49 -0.72 22.27 -21.92
CA GLU A 49 0.45 21.57 -21.40
C GLU A 49 0.31 20.05 -21.58
N ILE A 50 1.42 19.31 -21.54
CA ILE A 50 1.39 17.85 -21.79
C ILE A 50 0.85 17.14 -20.55
N VAL A 51 -0.18 16.31 -20.72
CA VAL A 51 -0.78 15.50 -19.64
C VAL A 51 0.25 14.51 -19.09
N VAL A 52 0.35 14.46 -17.76
CA VAL A 52 1.16 13.49 -17.00
C VAL A 52 0.32 12.24 -16.73
N GLU A 53 0.87 11.05 -16.96
CA GLU A 53 0.17 9.80 -16.68
C GLU A 53 0.55 9.26 -15.29
N SER A 54 -0.40 9.22 -14.36
CA SER A 54 -0.21 8.67 -13.02
C SER A 54 -0.69 7.22 -12.91
N LEU A 55 0.00 6.40 -12.09
CA LEU A 55 -0.52 5.08 -11.69
C LEU A 55 -1.61 5.20 -10.61
N GLU A 56 -1.77 6.38 -10.01
CA GLU A 56 -2.78 6.70 -9.00
C GLU A 56 -4.16 6.97 -9.61
N GLU A 57 -4.22 7.12 -10.94
CA GLU A 57 -5.48 7.32 -11.66
C GLU A 57 -5.63 6.26 -12.77
N PRO A 58 -5.79 4.96 -12.44
CA PRO A 58 -5.79 3.90 -13.46
C PRO A 58 -6.97 4.00 -14.46
N ALA A 59 -8.03 4.71 -14.08
CA ALA A 59 -9.21 4.97 -14.91
C ALA A 59 -9.10 6.21 -15.81
N ALA A 60 -8.04 7.02 -15.67
CA ALA A 60 -7.87 8.27 -16.42
C ALA A 60 -8.03 8.07 -17.93
N PHE A 61 -8.80 8.94 -18.57
CA PHE A 61 -9.16 8.87 -19.97
C PHE A 61 -8.41 9.90 -20.82
N GLN A 62 -7.98 9.48 -22.01
CA GLN A 62 -7.37 10.37 -23.00
C GLN A 62 -7.92 10.08 -24.40
N ALA A 63 -8.73 11.01 -24.91
CA ALA A 63 -9.39 10.85 -26.19
C ALA A 63 -8.43 10.69 -27.39
N GLY A 64 -8.85 9.90 -28.38
CA GLY A 64 -8.26 9.87 -29.71
C GLY A 64 -7.12 8.86 -29.91
N ALA A 65 -7.01 7.88 -29.02
CA ALA A 65 -6.12 6.75 -29.22
C ALA A 65 -6.61 5.82 -30.33
N ARG A 66 -5.67 5.21 -31.05
CA ARG A 66 -5.96 4.29 -32.15
C ARG A 66 -5.08 3.06 -32.08
N LEU A 67 -5.71 1.89 -32.11
CA LEU A 67 -5.02 0.61 -32.25
C LEU A 67 -4.63 0.40 -33.71
N MET A 68 -3.33 0.37 -33.96
CA MET A 68 -2.76 0.18 -35.28
C MET A 68 -2.15 -1.21 -35.39
N VAL A 69 -2.42 -1.90 -36.50
CA VAL A 69 -1.88 -3.24 -36.78
C VAL A 69 -1.14 -3.26 -38.12
N ARG A 70 0.00 -3.95 -38.15
CA ARG A 70 0.81 -4.21 -39.35
C ARG A 70 1.05 -5.70 -39.45
N ASP A 71 0.96 -6.27 -40.65
CA ASP A 71 1.19 -7.72 -40.85
C ASP A 71 2.66 -8.11 -40.66
N SER A 72 3.57 -7.14 -40.52
CA SER A 72 5.01 -7.38 -40.52
C SER A 72 5.74 -6.16 -39.93
N ALA A 73 6.87 -6.35 -39.26
CA ALA A 73 7.75 -5.28 -38.78
C ALA A 73 8.58 -4.60 -39.89
N SER A 74 8.38 -4.97 -41.16
CA SER A 74 8.97 -4.27 -42.30
C SER A 74 8.54 -2.80 -42.38
N SER A 75 9.45 -1.89 -42.72
CA SER A 75 9.13 -0.48 -43.00
C SER A 75 8.19 -0.28 -44.18
N ARG A 76 8.04 -1.29 -45.04
CA ARG A 76 7.12 -1.29 -46.19
C ARG A 76 5.74 -1.86 -45.88
N ALA A 77 5.52 -2.39 -44.68
CA ALA A 77 4.23 -2.96 -44.32
C ALA A 77 3.13 -1.89 -44.29
N VAL A 78 1.91 -2.28 -44.64
CA VAL A 78 0.74 -1.40 -44.56
C VAL A 78 0.23 -1.40 -43.12
N THR A 79 -0.01 -0.21 -42.57
CA THR A 79 -0.69 -0.07 -41.28
C THR A 79 -2.20 -0.01 -41.48
N ARG A 80 -2.94 -0.74 -40.64
CA ARG A 80 -4.40 -0.71 -40.54
C ARG A 80 -4.82 -0.11 -39.20
N ASP A 81 -5.81 0.76 -39.23
CA ASP A 81 -6.47 1.28 -38.03
C ASP A 81 -7.61 0.32 -37.66
N VAL A 82 -7.46 -0.38 -36.54
CA VAL A 82 -8.43 -1.38 -36.08
C VAL A 82 -9.52 -0.68 -35.27
N SER A 83 -9.15 0.09 -34.25
CA SER A 83 -10.11 0.64 -33.29
C SER A 83 -11.10 1.63 -33.92
N THR A 84 -10.65 2.53 -34.81
CA THR A 84 -11.55 3.52 -35.42
C THR A 84 -12.63 2.85 -36.28
N THR A 85 -12.32 1.71 -36.89
CA THR A 85 -13.29 0.97 -37.71
C THR A 85 -14.37 0.29 -36.88
N ILE A 86 -14.08 -0.02 -35.62
CA ILE A 86 -14.99 -0.72 -34.71
C ILE A 86 -15.80 0.28 -33.88
N PHE A 87 -15.10 1.28 -33.32
CA PHE A 87 -15.67 2.17 -32.31
C PHE A 87 -15.99 3.58 -32.85
N GLY A 88 -15.44 3.95 -34.01
CA GLY A 88 -15.42 5.33 -34.45
C GLY A 88 -14.28 6.14 -33.81
N SER A 89 -14.26 7.45 -34.04
CA SER A 89 -13.21 8.34 -33.55
C SER A 89 -13.39 8.69 -32.05
N GLY A 90 -12.30 9.07 -31.39
CA GLY A 90 -12.32 9.69 -30.06
C GLY A 90 -12.16 8.72 -28.89
N HIS A 91 -12.27 7.42 -29.11
CA HIS A 91 -12.04 6.40 -28.08
C HIS A 91 -10.62 6.48 -27.53
N ASP A 92 -10.46 6.05 -26.28
CA ASP A 92 -9.15 5.72 -25.73
C ASP A 92 -8.94 4.20 -25.81
N VAL A 93 -7.69 3.79 -26.04
CA VAL A 93 -7.26 2.41 -26.22
C VAL A 93 -5.91 2.24 -25.54
N ARG A 94 -5.79 1.20 -24.72
CA ARG A 94 -4.63 0.94 -23.87
C ARG A 94 -4.50 -0.55 -23.55
N ASP A 95 -3.45 -0.90 -22.82
CA ASP A 95 -3.13 -2.18 -22.21
C ASP A 95 -3.04 -3.38 -23.19
N LEU A 96 -2.17 -3.28 -24.20
CA LEU A 96 -1.99 -4.30 -25.23
C LEU A 96 -1.31 -5.58 -24.69
N THR A 97 -2.00 -6.73 -24.76
CA THR A 97 -1.42 -8.04 -24.38
C THR A 97 -1.62 -9.12 -25.43
N MET A 98 -0.52 -9.64 -25.98
CA MET A 98 -0.55 -10.70 -27.00
C MET A 98 -0.77 -12.10 -26.39
N SER A 99 -1.60 -12.91 -27.04
CA SER A 99 -1.76 -14.34 -26.71
C SER A 99 -0.45 -15.11 -26.92
N TYR A 100 -0.29 -16.24 -26.22
CA TYR A 100 0.95 -17.00 -26.31
C TYR A 100 1.19 -17.61 -27.69
N ASP A 101 0.16 -17.92 -28.46
CA ASP A 101 0.28 -18.40 -29.83
C ASP A 101 0.46 -17.26 -30.86
N GLY A 102 0.40 -15.98 -30.44
CA GLY A 102 0.51 -14.81 -31.31
C GLY A 102 -0.71 -14.58 -32.21
N SER A 103 -1.83 -15.28 -32.00
CA SER A 103 -3.01 -15.19 -32.87
C SER A 103 -4.02 -14.13 -32.43
N ARG A 104 -3.97 -13.68 -31.18
CA ARG A 104 -4.93 -12.74 -30.59
C ARG A 104 -4.30 -11.68 -29.71
N LEU A 105 -4.94 -10.52 -29.62
CA LEU A 105 -4.50 -9.37 -28.83
C LEU A 105 -5.62 -8.92 -27.89
N LEU A 106 -5.34 -8.88 -26.59
CA LEU A 106 -6.18 -8.20 -25.61
C LEU A 106 -5.85 -6.72 -25.56
N PHE A 107 -6.85 -5.91 -25.27
CA PHE A 107 -6.70 -4.48 -25.00
C PHE A 107 -7.91 -3.95 -24.22
N SER A 108 -7.74 -2.79 -23.59
CA SER A 108 -8.79 -2.02 -22.94
C SER A 108 -9.21 -0.88 -23.86
N ALA A 109 -10.50 -0.56 -23.92
CA ALA A 109 -11.02 0.61 -24.63
C ALA A 109 -12.15 1.29 -23.86
N ARG A 110 -12.19 2.62 -23.94
CA ARG A 110 -13.23 3.47 -23.33
C ARG A 110 -13.77 4.45 -24.38
N ALA A 111 -15.09 4.62 -24.39
CA ALA A 111 -15.75 5.60 -25.25
C ALA A 111 -15.49 7.04 -24.77
N PRO A 112 -15.60 8.05 -25.65
CA PRO A 112 -15.50 9.45 -25.25
C PRO A 112 -16.45 9.82 -24.12
N GLU A 113 -16.01 10.75 -23.28
CA GLU A 113 -16.89 11.34 -22.27
C GLU A 113 -18.13 11.94 -22.91
N ILE A 114 -19.25 11.76 -22.22
CA ILE A 114 -20.53 12.32 -22.60
C ILE A 114 -20.62 13.68 -21.93
N VAL A 115 -20.71 14.73 -22.76
CA VAL A 115 -20.82 16.11 -22.28
C VAL A 115 -22.09 16.25 -21.45
N ASP A 116 -21.97 16.90 -20.29
CA ASP A 116 -23.05 17.17 -19.33
C ASP A 116 -23.70 15.90 -18.71
N ALA A 117 -23.09 14.72 -18.83
CA ALA A 117 -23.55 13.51 -18.15
C ALA A 117 -22.91 13.38 -16.76
N ASP A 118 -23.68 12.88 -15.81
CA ASP A 118 -23.21 12.58 -14.45
C ASP A 118 -22.14 11.48 -14.49
N GLU A 119 -21.31 11.38 -13.44
CA GLU A 119 -20.15 10.46 -13.42
C GLU A 119 -20.57 9.00 -13.59
N ASP A 120 -21.69 8.60 -13.01
CA ASP A 120 -22.26 7.25 -13.11
C ASP A 120 -22.88 6.94 -14.48
N GLU A 121 -23.13 7.96 -15.30
CA GLU A 121 -23.57 7.84 -16.69
C GLU A 121 -22.40 7.84 -17.68
N GLN A 122 -21.18 8.17 -17.23
CA GLN A 122 -20.01 8.17 -18.09
C GLN A 122 -19.64 6.73 -18.54
N PRO A 123 -19.16 6.55 -19.79
CA PRO A 123 -18.70 5.25 -20.24
C PRO A 123 -17.56 4.71 -19.35
N THR A 124 -17.51 3.39 -19.19
CA THR A 124 -16.43 2.73 -18.47
C THR A 124 -15.40 2.08 -19.40
N TRP A 125 -14.22 1.77 -18.86
CA TRP A 125 -13.22 0.95 -19.53
C TRP A 125 -13.70 -0.49 -19.68
N ASN A 126 -13.60 -1.00 -20.91
CA ASN A 126 -14.06 -2.33 -21.28
C ASN A 126 -12.91 -3.14 -21.91
N LEU A 127 -12.92 -4.45 -21.71
CA LEU A 127 -11.91 -5.36 -22.26
C LEU A 127 -12.33 -5.96 -23.59
N TRP A 128 -11.38 -6.02 -24.54
CA TRP A 128 -11.58 -6.50 -25.89
C TRP A 128 -10.50 -7.51 -26.31
N GLU A 129 -10.85 -8.38 -27.25
CA GLU A 129 -9.95 -9.33 -27.89
C GLU A 129 -10.03 -9.15 -29.41
N TYR A 130 -8.89 -8.90 -30.05
CA TYR A 130 -8.74 -8.82 -31.51
C TYR A 130 -8.07 -10.09 -32.04
N ASP A 131 -8.62 -10.65 -33.10
CA ASP A 131 -8.09 -11.83 -33.78
C ASP A 131 -7.40 -11.42 -35.09
N PHE A 132 -6.10 -11.72 -35.22
CA PHE A 132 -5.29 -11.28 -36.36
C PHE A 132 -5.68 -11.97 -37.67
N GLN A 133 -6.25 -13.18 -37.62
CA GLN A 133 -6.61 -13.96 -38.80
C GLN A 133 -7.91 -13.45 -39.43
N THR A 134 -8.91 -13.15 -38.60
CA THR A 134 -10.23 -12.69 -39.02
C THR A 134 -10.30 -11.18 -39.16
N GLY A 135 -9.44 -10.44 -38.45
CA GLY A 135 -9.48 -8.98 -38.38
C GLY A 135 -10.65 -8.44 -37.56
N VAL A 136 -11.25 -9.27 -36.70
CA VAL A 136 -12.42 -8.92 -35.89
C VAL A 136 -11.98 -8.68 -34.44
N ALA A 137 -12.50 -7.63 -33.81
CA ALA A 137 -12.43 -7.48 -32.35
C ALA A 137 -13.80 -7.73 -31.71
N ARG A 138 -13.80 -8.34 -30.54
CA ARG A 138 -14.99 -8.57 -29.71
C ARG A 138 -14.77 -8.03 -28.30
N ARG A 139 -15.83 -7.52 -27.67
CA ARG A 139 -15.81 -7.23 -26.22
C ARG A 139 -15.84 -8.55 -25.46
N LEU A 140 -15.02 -8.69 -24.43
CA LEU A 140 -14.95 -9.92 -23.65
C LEU A 140 -16.21 -10.13 -22.82
N ILE A 141 -16.64 -9.09 -22.08
CA ILE A 141 -17.92 -9.09 -21.37
C ILE A 141 -18.99 -8.66 -22.36
N SER A 142 -19.74 -9.62 -22.87
CA SER A 142 -20.69 -9.38 -23.97
C SER A 142 -21.90 -8.52 -23.56
N SER A 143 -22.39 -8.69 -22.34
CA SER A 143 -23.57 -7.98 -21.82
C SER A 143 -23.25 -6.52 -21.51
N ASP A 144 -23.93 -5.56 -22.16
CA ASP A 144 -23.76 -4.11 -21.92
C ASP A 144 -23.86 -3.77 -20.43
N LEU A 145 -24.94 -4.20 -19.77
CA LEU A 145 -25.15 -3.93 -18.35
C LEU A 145 -24.01 -4.43 -17.46
N ARG A 146 -23.49 -5.64 -17.72
CA ARG A 146 -22.41 -6.20 -16.90
C ARG A 146 -21.09 -5.53 -17.20
N ALA A 147 -20.86 -5.16 -18.46
CA ALA A 147 -19.62 -4.55 -18.90
C ALA A 147 -19.41 -3.20 -18.20
N GLU A 148 -20.47 -2.41 -18.04
CA GLU A 148 -20.42 -1.08 -17.39
C GLU A 148 -20.43 -1.08 -15.85
N GLU A 149 -20.38 -2.24 -15.17
CA GLU A 149 -20.38 -2.24 -13.69
C GLU A 149 -19.03 -1.86 -13.05
N GLY A 150 -17.99 -1.58 -13.83
CA GLY A 150 -16.69 -1.17 -13.30
C GLY A 150 -15.69 -0.84 -14.40
N GLN A 151 -14.58 -0.22 -14.00
CA GLN A 151 -13.52 0.19 -14.90
C GLN A 151 -12.56 -0.99 -15.15
N ASP A 152 -12.68 -1.71 -16.27
CA ASP A 152 -11.87 -2.89 -16.54
C ASP A 152 -10.62 -2.55 -17.38
N ARG A 153 -9.43 -2.78 -16.79
CA ARG A 153 -8.13 -2.40 -17.36
C ARG A 153 -7.11 -3.55 -17.26
N TYR A 154 -6.00 -3.42 -17.98
CA TYR A 154 -4.84 -4.32 -17.89
C TYR A 154 -5.12 -5.83 -18.06
N PRO A 155 -5.71 -6.28 -19.17
CA PRO A 155 -6.00 -7.69 -19.40
C PRO A 155 -4.74 -8.50 -19.75
N ALA A 156 -4.62 -9.72 -19.21
CA ALA A 156 -3.59 -10.68 -19.59
C ALA A 156 -4.09 -12.13 -19.61
N TYR A 157 -3.55 -12.94 -20.53
CA TYR A 157 -3.90 -14.36 -20.64
C TYR A 157 -3.22 -15.21 -19.57
N LEU A 158 -3.99 -16.05 -18.89
CA LEU A 158 -3.50 -17.09 -18.00
C LEU A 158 -3.23 -18.40 -18.79
N PRO A 159 -2.32 -19.26 -18.30
CA PRO A 159 -1.96 -20.50 -18.99
C PRO A 159 -3.10 -21.53 -19.09
N ASP A 160 -4.15 -21.40 -18.29
CA ASP A 160 -5.34 -22.24 -18.34
C ASP A 160 -6.44 -21.69 -19.28
N GLY A 161 -6.17 -20.59 -19.98
CA GLY A 161 -7.08 -19.93 -20.91
C GLY A 161 -8.00 -18.89 -20.27
N ARG A 162 -7.97 -18.71 -18.94
CA ARG A 162 -8.63 -17.59 -18.26
C ARG A 162 -7.90 -16.27 -18.56
N ILE A 163 -8.50 -15.16 -18.14
CA ILE A 163 -7.96 -13.81 -18.30
C ILE A 163 -7.90 -13.16 -16.92
N VAL A 164 -6.72 -12.66 -16.54
CA VAL A 164 -6.55 -11.79 -15.36
C VAL A 164 -6.63 -10.33 -15.81
N PHE A 165 -7.22 -9.46 -14.99
CA PHE A 165 -7.36 -8.03 -15.26
C PHE A 165 -7.49 -7.25 -13.96
N ALA A 166 -7.36 -5.92 -14.00
CA ALA A 166 -7.61 -5.05 -12.86
C ALA A 166 -8.96 -4.32 -13.03
N SER A 167 -9.72 -4.16 -11.95
CA SER A 167 -11.06 -3.54 -12.02
C SER A 167 -11.55 -2.97 -10.70
N THR A 168 -12.44 -1.98 -10.78
CA THR A 168 -13.17 -1.39 -9.65
C THR A 168 -14.43 -2.18 -9.24
N ARG A 169 -14.80 -3.25 -9.95
CA ARG A 169 -16.04 -4.04 -9.69
C ARG A 169 -16.20 -4.52 -8.23
N GLN A 170 -15.11 -5.05 -7.66
CA GLN A 170 -14.96 -5.53 -6.28
C GLN A 170 -16.19 -6.20 -5.65
N ARG A 171 -16.89 -7.08 -6.40
CA ARG A 171 -18.18 -7.66 -5.98
C ARG A 171 -18.06 -8.48 -4.69
N GLN A 172 -16.94 -9.16 -4.47
CA GLN A 172 -16.67 -9.96 -3.27
C GLN A 172 -16.51 -9.06 -2.03
N ALA A 173 -15.76 -7.97 -2.15
CA ALA A 173 -15.65 -6.98 -1.06
C ALA A 173 -17.01 -6.38 -0.71
N ARG A 174 -17.83 -6.07 -1.73
CA ARG A 174 -19.21 -5.58 -1.57
C ARG A 174 -20.13 -6.60 -0.89
N ALA A 175 -20.01 -7.89 -1.21
CA ALA A 175 -20.78 -8.93 -0.55
C ALA A 175 -20.48 -8.99 0.95
N ARG A 176 -19.20 -8.91 1.32
CA ARG A 176 -18.79 -8.87 2.74
C ARG A 176 -19.34 -7.68 3.51
N LEU A 177 -19.47 -6.51 2.88
CA LEU A 177 -20.11 -5.37 3.54
C LEU A 177 -21.52 -5.73 4.02
N LEU A 178 -22.30 -6.47 3.22
CA LEU A 178 -23.63 -6.94 3.65
C LEU A 178 -23.57 -7.93 4.81
N ASP A 179 -22.63 -8.87 4.78
CA ASP A 179 -22.43 -9.84 5.86
C ASP A 179 -22.07 -9.13 7.18
N GLU A 180 -21.36 -8.01 7.08
CA GLU A 180 -21.01 -7.12 8.21
C GLU A 180 -22.10 -6.10 8.57
N GLY A 181 -23.29 -6.17 7.93
CA GLY A 181 -24.42 -5.28 8.21
C GLY A 181 -24.29 -3.86 7.64
N LYS A 182 -23.41 -3.66 6.66
CA LYS A 182 -23.14 -2.38 5.98
C LYS A 182 -23.75 -2.35 4.57
N PRO A 183 -24.11 -1.17 4.02
CA PRO A 183 -24.58 -1.07 2.64
C PRO A 183 -23.45 -1.37 1.65
N GLN A 184 -23.81 -1.75 0.42
CA GLN A 184 -22.84 -2.01 -0.63
C GLN A 184 -22.48 -0.73 -1.37
N PHE A 185 -21.18 -0.52 -1.59
CA PHE A 185 -20.64 0.58 -2.38
C PHE A 185 -19.32 0.18 -3.02
N THR A 186 -18.87 0.93 -4.03
CA THR A 186 -17.53 0.76 -4.60
C THR A 186 -16.54 1.51 -3.72
N PRO A 187 -15.49 0.87 -3.18
CA PRO A 187 -14.58 1.54 -2.26
C PRO A 187 -13.64 2.51 -3.00
N LEU A 188 -13.40 3.67 -2.39
CA LEU A 188 -12.30 4.56 -2.76
C LEU A 188 -10.95 4.00 -2.27
N GLU A 189 -9.87 4.44 -2.91
CA GLU A 189 -8.51 4.19 -2.42
C GLU A 189 -8.21 4.98 -1.12
N GLU A 190 -7.12 4.66 -0.41
CA GLU A 190 -6.83 5.21 0.93
C GLU A 190 -6.70 6.75 0.99
N GLY A 191 -6.32 7.41 -0.11
CA GLY A 191 -6.35 8.88 -0.27
C GLY A 191 -7.77 9.45 -0.37
N ARG A 192 -8.69 8.66 -0.92
CA ARG A 192 -10.12 8.92 -1.22
C ARG A 192 -10.33 9.80 -2.45
N ASP A 193 -9.42 9.72 -3.42
CA ASP A 193 -9.50 10.51 -4.65
C ASP A 193 -10.11 9.73 -5.83
N THR A 194 -9.92 8.41 -5.88
CA THR A 194 -10.47 7.55 -6.94
C THR A 194 -10.94 6.20 -6.41
N TYR A 195 -11.73 5.46 -7.20
CA TYR A 195 -12.12 4.09 -6.85
C TYR A 195 -10.94 3.13 -6.87
N ALA A 196 -10.82 2.32 -5.83
CA ALA A 196 -9.75 1.34 -5.70
C ALA A 196 -9.85 0.24 -6.79
N PHE A 197 -8.69 -0.18 -7.31
CA PHE A 197 -8.59 -1.24 -8.32
C PHE A 197 -8.11 -2.52 -7.64
N ALA A 198 -8.75 -3.64 -7.95
CA ALA A 198 -8.31 -4.96 -7.50
C ALA A 198 -8.13 -5.90 -8.70
N LEU A 199 -7.31 -6.93 -8.53
CA LEU A 199 -7.17 -7.96 -9.56
C LEU A 199 -8.37 -8.90 -9.56
N HIS A 200 -8.78 -9.26 -10.76
CA HIS A 200 -9.87 -10.19 -11.04
C HIS A 200 -9.42 -11.21 -12.08
N VAL A 201 -10.03 -12.39 -12.06
CA VAL A 201 -9.87 -13.40 -13.10
C VAL A 201 -11.23 -13.72 -13.70
N MET A 202 -11.28 -13.96 -15.01
CA MET A 202 -12.47 -14.41 -15.70
C MET A 202 -12.24 -15.56 -16.67
N SER A 203 -13.30 -16.32 -16.94
CA SER A 203 -13.36 -17.25 -18.06
C SER A 203 -13.16 -16.53 -19.41
N ALA A 204 -12.65 -17.25 -20.43
CA ALA A 204 -12.34 -16.68 -21.75
C ALA A 204 -13.55 -16.04 -22.49
N ASP A 205 -14.76 -16.43 -22.10
CA ASP A 205 -16.03 -15.89 -22.59
C ASP A 205 -16.56 -14.69 -21.77
N GLY A 206 -15.82 -14.25 -20.75
CA GLY A 206 -16.10 -13.05 -19.97
C GLY A 206 -17.27 -13.20 -18.98
N VAL A 207 -17.58 -14.41 -18.53
CA VAL A 207 -18.75 -14.68 -17.68
C VAL A 207 -18.38 -14.82 -16.21
N GLU A 208 -17.53 -15.79 -15.88
CA GLU A 208 -17.19 -16.19 -14.50
C GLU A 208 -16.11 -15.26 -13.93
N ILE A 209 -16.51 -14.11 -13.39
CA ILE A 209 -15.58 -13.10 -12.85
C ILE A 209 -15.38 -13.30 -11.34
N GLU A 210 -14.13 -13.42 -10.91
CA GLU A 210 -13.73 -13.59 -9.51
C GLU A 210 -12.67 -12.55 -9.10
N GLN A 211 -12.90 -11.82 -8.00
CA GLN A 211 -11.88 -10.95 -7.38
C GLN A 211 -10.86 -11.83 -6.65
N ILE A 212 -9.56 -11.55 -6.88
CA ILE A 212 -8.45 -12.33 -6.33
C ILE A 212 -7.52 -11.52 -5.40
N THR A 213 -7.63 -10.19 -5.35
CA THR A 213 -6.89 -9.35 -4.39
C THR A 213 -7.80 -8.35 -3.67
N PHE A 214 -7.39 -7.91 -2.46
CA PHE A 214 -8.22 -7.14 -1.52
C PHE A 214 -7.43 -6.02 -0.82
N ASN A 215 -6.52 -5.37 -1.56
CA ASN A 215 -5.86 -4.17 -1.08
C ASN A 215 -6.88 -3.02 -0.90
N MET A 216 -6.54 -2.01 -0.09
CA MET A 216 -7.35 -0.80 0.04
C MET A 216 -7.02 0.30 -0.97
N SER A 217 -5.83 0.26 -1.57
CA SER A 217 -5.47 1.08 -2.74
C SER A 217 -5.43 0.22 -4.01
N HIS A 218 -4.65 0.59 -5.02
CA HIS A 218 -4.66 -0.10 -6.32
C HIS A 218 -3.79 -1.36 -6.36
N ASP A 219 -4.32 -2.44 -6.93
CA ASP A 219 -3.56 -3.55 -7.51
C ASP A 219 -3.79 -3.55 -9.03
N VAL A 220 -2.73 -3.27 -9.81
CA VAL A 220 -2.81 -2.96 -11.27
C VAL A 220 -1.65 -3.57 -12.06
N ALA A 221 -1.72 -3.45 -13.40
CA ALA A 221 -0.70 -3.90 -14.34
C ALA A 221 -0.21 -5.35 -14.16
N PRO A 222 -1.11 -6.35 -14.15
CA PRO A 222 -0.72 -7.76 -14.08
C PRO A 222 0.11 -8.21 -15.31
N LEU A 223 1.17 -8.95 -15.03
CA LEU A 223 2.02 -9.67 -15.97
C LEU A 223 2.07 -11.14 -15.53
N VAL A 224 1.70 -12.07 -16.41
CA VAL A 224 1.74 -13.50 -16.10
C VAL A 224 3.18 -14.03 -16.23
N GLY A 225 3.70 -14.51 -15.11
CA GLY A 225 5.03 -15.08 -14.98
C GLY A 225 5.16 -16.46 -15.63
N ARG A 226 6.40 -16.91 -15.85
CA ARG A 226 6.70 -18.23 -16.47
C ARG A 226 6.21 -19.42 -15.64
N ASP A 227 6.09 -19.23 -14.34
CA ASP A 227 5.57 -20.20 -13.38
C ASP A 227 4.03 -20.14 -13.26
N GLY A 228 3.36 -19.32 -14.06
CA GLY A 228 1.90 -19.17 -14.08
C GLY A 228 1.35 -18.24 -13.01
N ARG A 229 2.20 -17.68 -12.13
CA ARG A 229 1.79 -16.68 -11.14
C ARG A 229 1.67 -15.31 -11.79
N VAL A 230 0.81 -14.47 -11.24
CA VAL A 230 0.61 -13.09 -11.70
C VAL A 230 1.57 -12.19 -10.93
N ILE A 231 2.47 -11.49 -11.63
CA ILE A 231 3.27 -10.39 -11.12
C ILE A 231 2.47 -9.11 -11.34
N PHE A 232 2.39 -8.20 -10.39
CA PHE A 232 1.59 -6.98 -10.54
C PHE A 232 2.14 -5.85 -9.67
N LEU A 233 1.63 -4.64 -9.88
CA LEU A 233 1.92 -3.48 -9.05
C LEU A 233 0.86 -3.31 -7.98
N ARG A 234 1.29 -3.20 -6.73
CA ARG A 234 0.46 -2.87 -5.58
C ARG A 234 0.85 -1.50 -5.05
N TRP A 235 -0.13 -0.61 -4.92
CA TRP A 235 0.03 0.63 -4.18
C TRP A 235 -0.19 0.35 -2.68
N ASP A 236 0.88 0.32 -1.91
CA ASP A 236 0.79 0.28 -0.46
C ASP A 236 0.77 1.73 0.06
N ASN A 237 -0.40 2.20 0.50
CA ASN A 237 -0.59 3.53 1.08
C ASN A 237 -0.90 3.50 2.60
N LYS A 238 -0.97 2.28 3.17
CA LYS A 238 -1.18 2.05 4.59
C LYS A 238 -0.13 2.78 5.44
N ASP A 239 -0.61 3.52 6.45
CA ASP A 239 0.23 4.26 7.40
C ASP A 239 1.21 5.27 6.72
N ASN A 240 0.82 5.86 5.58
CA ASN A 240 1.59 6.82 4.77
C ASN A 240 2.85 6.26 4.09
N GLU A 241 2.92 4.95 3.82
CA GLU A 241 4.05 4.37 3.08
C GLU A 241 4.12 4.87 1.62
N ASN A 242 2.95 5.00 1.00
CA ASN A 242 2.72 5.65 -0.29
C ASN A 242 3.70 5.25 -1.42
N ARG A 243 3.74 3.97 -1.81
CA ARG A 243 4.61 3.45 -2.90
C ARG A 243 3.99 2.33 -3.72
N PHE A 244 4.42 2.19 -4.98
CA PHE A 244 4.01 1.12 -5.90
C PHE A 244 5.05 0.00 -5.97
N ASP A 245 4.85 -1.04 -5.17
CA ASP A 245 5.73 -2.19 -5.10
C ASP A 245 5.30 -3.32 -6.06
N LEU A 246 6.24 -4.12 -6.55
CA LEU A 246 5.92 -5.34 -7.29
C LEU A 246 5.57 -6.47 -6.33
N TYR A 247 4.43 -7.08 -6.55
CA TYR A 247 3.94 -8.27 -5.84
C TYR A 247 3.75 -9.43 -6.80
N ARG A 248 3.54 -10.63 -6.25
CA ARG A 248 3.08 -11.80 -7.00
C ARG A 248 1.99 -12.55 -6.27
N VAL A 249 1.09 -13.18 -7.02
CA VAL A 249 -0.03 -13.98 -6.51
C VAL A 249 -0.35 -15.14 -7.45
N ASN A 250 -0.95 -16.21 -6.95
CA ASN A 250 -1.50 -17.28 -7.79
C ASN A 250 -2.77 -16.79 -8.53
N PRO A 251 -3.16 -17.42 -9.65
CA PRO A 251 -4.40 -17.07 -10.37
C PRO A 251 -5.71 -17.27 -9.60
N ASP A 252 -5.68 -17.91 -8.42
CA ASP A 252 -6.81 -18.05 -7.50
C ASP A 252 -6.77 -17.04 -6.33
N GLY A 253 -5.76 -16.16 -6.31
CA GLY A 253 -5.53 -15.16 -5.27
C GLY A 253 -4.68 -15.64 -4.08
N THR A 254 -4.34 -16.92 -4.01
CA THR A 254 -3.50 -17.46 -2.92
C THR A 254 -2.02 -17.13 -3.14
N GLY A 255 -1.20 -17.25 -2.09
CA GLY A 255 0.26 -17.12 -2.18
C GLY A 255 0.73 -15.71 -2.49
N LEU A 256 -0.05 -14.71 -2.08
CA LEU A 256 0.29 -13.30 -2.21
C LEU A 256 1.59 -13.00 -1.45
N THR A 257 2.61 -12.52 -2.16
CA THR A 257 3.91 -12.18 -1.58
C THR A 257 4.51 -10.95 -2.26
N PRO A 258 5.26 -10.10 -1.53
CA PRO A 258 6.08 -9.07 -2.16
C PRO A 258 7.13 -9.72 -3.06
N LEU A 259 7.44 -9.05 -4.18
CA LEU A 259 8.41 -9.50 -5.17
C LEU A 259 9.63 -8.60 -5.22
N TYR A 260 9.43 -7.28 -5.44
CA TYR A 260 10.51 -6.31 -5.56
C TYR A 260 10.01 -4.86 -5.36
N GLY A 261 10.76 -3.98 -4.69
CA GLY A 261 10.52 -2.53 -4.78
C GLY A 261 10.57 -1.75 -3.47
N ALA A 262 10.24 -2.38 -2.34
CA ALA A 262 9.93 -1.70 -1.07
C ALA A 262 10.93 -0.60 -0.67
N ASP A 263 12.23 -0.83 -0.88
CA ASP A 263 13.32 0.10 -0.58
C ASP A 263 14.12 0.51 -1.84
N SER A 264 13.48 0.53 -3.01
CA SER A 264 14.12 0.75 -4.32
C SER A 264 13.58 1.96 -5.08
N HIS A 265 12.72 2.75 -4.44
CA HIS A 265 11.99 3.86 -5.04
C HIS A 265 12.73 5.20 -5.11
N ASP A 266 13.85 5.36 -4.39
CA ASP A 266 14.65 6.59 -4.44
C ASP A 266 15.31 6.78 -5.82
N ALA A 267 14.99 7.91 -6.47
CA ALA A 267 15.56 8.35 -7.74
C ALA A 267 16.54 9.53 -7.57
N GLY A 268 16.81 9.95 -6.34
CA GLY A 268 17.63 11.12 -6.00
C GLY A 268 16.89 12.46 -6.24
N ASN A 269 17.46 13.54 -5.72
CA ASN A 269 16.89 14.90 -5.78
C ASN A 269 15.44 14.99 -5.25
N ASN A 270 15.12 14.23 -4.20
CA ASN A 270 13.78 14.18 -3.61
C ASN A 270 12.69 13.73 -4.58
N ARG A 271 13.03 12.84 -5.53
CA ARG A 271 12.11 12.26 -6.50
C ARG A 271 11.96 10.77 -6.30
N THR A 272 10.76 10.29 -6.57
CA THR A 272 10.37 8.88 -6.47
C THR A 272 10.21 8.30 -7.87
N ARG A 273 10.70 7.07 -8.06
CA ARG A 273 10.47 6.29 -9.28
C ARG A 273 9.59 5.08 -9.01
N GLU A 274 8.96 4.57 -10.05
CA GLU A 274 8.05 3.41 -10.03
C GLU A 274 8.46 2.41 -11.12
N PHE A 275 8.02 1.15 -11.01
CA PHE A 275 8.42 0.05 -11.90
C PHE A 275 7.24 -0.56 -12.63
N LEU A 276 6.91 -0.12 -13.85
CA LEU A 276 5.86 -0.75 -14.64
C LEU A 276 6.38 -2.07 -15.25
N PRO A 277 5.80 -3.24 -14.92
CA PRO A 277 6.23 -4.52 -15.50
C PRO A 277 5.86 -4.58 -16.99
N LEU A 278 6.83 -4.97 -17.84
CA LEU A 278 6.62 -5.06 -19.29
C LEU A 278 6.59 -6.52 -19.75
N SER A 279 7.63 -7.30 -19.43
CA SER A 279 7.72 -8.71 -19.82
C SER A 279 8.76 -9.49 -19.02
N LEU A 280 8.83 -10.82 -19.22
CA LEU A 280 9.92 -11.65 -18.72
C LEU A 280 10.93 -11.94 -19.84
N MET A 281 12.19 -11.62 -19.58
CA MET A 281 13.30 -11.88 -20.49
C MET A 281 13.58 -13.39 -20.64
N GLY A 282 14.25 -13.76 -21.73
CA GLY A 282 14.72 -15.12 -22.03
C GLY A 282 15.38 -15.83 -20.84
N ASP A 283 16.17 -15.09 -20.06
CA ASP A 283 16.95 -15.54 -18.91
C ASP A 283 16.19 -15.52 -17.57
N GLY A 284 14.91 -15.14 -17.57
CA GLY A 284 14.05 -15.11 -16.38
C GLY A 284 14.07 -13.81 -15.59
N ARG A 285 14.80 -12.77 -16.04
CA ARG A 285 14.68 -11.43 -15.45
C ARG A 285 13.37 -10.76 -15.81
N LEU A 286 12.90 -9.88 -14.93
CA LEU A 286 11.78 -8.99 -15.20
C LEU A 286 12.27 -7.76 -15.95
N LEU A 287 11.72 -7.51 -17.14
CA LEU A 287 11.90 -6.25 -17.84
C LEU A 287 10.82 -5.27 -17.37
N THR A 288 11.24 -4.12 -16.87
CA THR A 288 10.37 -3.06 -16.34
C THR A 288 10.69 -1.71 -16.98
N ALA A 289 9.68 -0.86 -17.11
CA ALA A 289 9.86 0.57 -17.30
C ALA A 289 9.98 1.26 -15.94
N ALA A 290 11.17 1.71 -15.59
CA ALA A 290 11.33 2.67 -14.49
C ALA A 290 10.89 4.05 -14.96
N ARG A 291 10.07 4.75 -14.18
CA ARG A 291 9.57 6.09 -14.50
C ARG A 291 9.51 6.93 -13.23
N LEU A 292 9.59 8.26 -13.34
CA LEU A 292 9.25 9.10 -12.19
C LEU A 292 7.75 9.06 -11.92
N ARG A 293 7.36 9.23 -10.67
CA ARG A 293 5.94 9.28 -10.26
C ARG A 293 5.17 10.38 -10.98
N GLU A 294 5.79 11.55 -11.15
CA GLU A 294 5.27 12.70 -11.91
C GLU A 294 5.94 12.80 -13.30
N ALA A 295 6.18 11.67 -13.98
CA ALA A 295 6.87 11.68 -15.27
C ALA A 295 6.00 12.28 -16.39
N GLY A 296 6.55 13.28 -17.09
CA GLY A 296 5.99 13.74 -18.36
C GLY A 296 6.06 12.65 -19.44
N ALA A 297 5.31 12.84 -20.52
CA ALA A 297 5.16 11.84 -21.56
C ALA A 297 6.51 11.22 -22.03
N GLY A 298 6.60 9.88 -21.98
CA GLY A 298 7.71 9.05 -22.51
C GLY A 298 9.05 9.30 -21.84
N GLN A 299 9.03 9.47 -20.53
CA GLN A 299 10.19 9.46 -19.65
C GLN A 299 10.29 8.12 -18.93
N MET A 300 10.57 7.05 -19.66
CA MET A 300 10.91 5.75 -19.07
C MET A 300 12.37 5.35 -19.29
N GLN A 301 12.91 4.61 -18.32
CA GLN A 301 14.18 3.90 -18.41
C GLN A 301 13.91 2.40 -18.35
N PRO A 302 14.30 1.62 -19.38
CA PRO A 302 14.14 0.17 -19.34
C PRO A 302 15.19 -0.48 -18.42
N LEU A 303 14.71 -1.24 -17.44
CA LEU A 303 15.53 -1.98 -16.49
C LEU A 303 15.22 -3.48 -16.55
N ALA A 304 16.26 -4.30 -16.47
CA ALA A 304 16.15 -5.73 -16.25
C ALA A 304 16.45 -6.04 -14.77
N ILE A 305 15.45 -6.56 -14.06
CA ILE A 305 15.51 -6.84 -12.62
C ILE A 305 15.67 -8.35 -12.39
N HIS A 306 16.68 -8.73 -11.60
CA HIS A 306 16.94 -10.10 -11.17
C HIS A 306 16.00 -10.53 -10.03
N ILE A 307 14.70 -10.59 -10.31
CA ILE A 307 13.66 -10.91 -9.32
C ILE A 307 13.85 -12.26 -8.63
N GLY A 308 14.56 -13.22 -9.22
CA GLY A 308 14.87 -14.51 -8.56
C GLY A 308 15.94 -14.45 -7.45
N ASN A 309 16.69 -13.35 -7.37
CA ASN A 309 17.81 -13.18 -6.44
C ASN A 309 17.67 -11.97 -5.52
N PHE A 310 16.76 -11.03 -5.80
CA PHE A 310 16.65 -9.75 -5.08
C PHE A 310 15.18 -9.38 -4.81
N VAL A 311 14.96 -8.68 -3.69
CA VAL A 311 13.69 -7.98 -3.35
C VAL A 311 13.84 -6.46 -3.38
N ASN A 312 15.07 -5.96 -3.30
CA ASN A 312 15.37 -4.55 -3.37
C ASN A 312 16.65 -4.36 -4.20
N ARG A 313 16.94 -3.11 -4.56
CA ARG A 313 18.18 -2.71 -5.23
C ARG A 313 19.39 -3.17 -4.42
N GLU A 314 19.36 -2.96 -3.11
CA GLU A 314 20.33 -3.44 -2.15
C GLU A 314 19.80 -4.70 -1.44
N GLY A 315 20.68 -5.67 -1.19
CA GLY A 315 20.31 -6.88 -0.44
C GLY A 315 19.75 -8.01 -1.33
N PRO A 316 20.55 -9.05 -1.63
CA PRO A 316 19.99 -10.25 -2.22
C PRO A 316 19.05 -10.96 -1.23
N LEU A 317 18.25 -11.88 -1.76
CA LEU A 317 17.51 -12.83 -0.94
C LEU A 317 18.44 -13.58 0.01
N PHE A 318 17.90 -14.02 1.14
CA PHE A 318 18.68 -14.78 2.11
C PHE A 318 19.30 -16.02 1.46
N GLY A 319 20.61 -16.21 1.70
CA GLY A 319 21.37 -17.32 1.13
C GLY A 319 21.60 -17.24 -0.39
N ARG A 320 21.25 -16.13 -1.06
CA ARG A 320 21.61 -15.87 -2.47
C ARG A 320 22.82 -14.95 -2.56
N VAL A 321 23.59 -15.13 -3.63
CA VAL A 321 24.72 -14.27 -3.99
C VAL A 321 24.41 -13.64 -5.32
N GLY A 322 24.47 -12.31 -5.39
CA GLY A 322 24.31 -11.55 -6.61
C GLY A 322 25.05 -10.22 -6.49
N SER A 323 25.59 -9.73 -7.61
CA SER A 323 26.34 -8.47 -7.63
C SER A 323 25.49 -7.25 -7.96
N GLN A 324 24.34 -7.43 -8.62
CA GLN A 324 23.50 -6.32 -9.08
C GLN A 324 22.04 -6.77 -9.26
N ALA A 325 21.10 -6.05 -8.66
CA ALA A 325 19.66 -6.32 -8.78
C ALA A 325 19.09 -5.80 -10.10
N GLU A 326 19.39 -4.55 -10.44
CA GLU A 326 18.88 -3.83 -11.61
C GLU A 326 19.97 -3.64 -12.66
N GLN A 327 19.70 -3.99 -13.91
CA GLN A 327 20.58 -3.69 -15.04
C GLN A 327 19.85 -2.83 -16.07
N ALA A 328 20.38 -1.64 -16.37
CA ALA A 328 19.90 -0.86 -17.51
C ALA A 328 20.16 -1.61 -18.83
N LEU A 329 19.17 -1.62 -19.72
CA LEU A 329 19.35 -2.22 -21.03
C LEU A 329 20.22 -1.33 -21.94
N PRO A 330 21.12 -1.91 -22.76
CA PRO A 330 21.85 -1.16 -23.77
C PRO A 330 20.89 -0.61 -24.83
N GLY A 331 20.92 0.69 -25.09
CA GLY A 331 20.03 1.32 -26.07
C GLY A 331 19.87 2.83 -25.89
N PRO A 332 19.03 3.46 -26.72
CA PRO A 332 18.82 4.90 -26.70
C PRO A 332 17.75 5.31 -25.66
N ALA A 333 18.14 5.47 -24.39
CA ALA A 333 17.45 6.22 -23.33
C ALA A 333 17.99 5.78 -21.96
N SER A 334 18.56 6.71 -21.18
CA SER A 334 19.11 6.42 -19.85
C SER A 334 18.82 7.50 -18.79
N SER A 335 18.02 8.52 -19.09
CA SER A 335 17.73 9.61 -18.15
C SER A 335 16.27 9.62 -17.71
N LEU A 336 16.06 9.56 -16.39
CA LEU A 336 14.79 9.85 -15.72
C LEU A 336 14.67 11.34 -15.34
N GLY A 337 15.67 12.19 -15.65
CA GLY A 337 15.68 13.60 -15.27
C GLY A 337 15.16 14.56 -16.34
N ASP A 338 15.01 15.83 -15.95
CA ASP A 338 14.44 16.93 -16.76
C ASP A 338 15.43 17.53 -17.76
N ALA A 339 16.67 17.06 -17.74
CA ALA A 339 17.66 17.43 -18.73
C ALA A 339 17.22 16.98 -20.12
N VAL A 340 17.63 17.74 -21.15
CA VAL A 340 17.44 17.36 -22.55
C VAL A 340 17.89 15.92 -22.75
N ALA A 341 16.97 15.06 -23.21
CA ALA A 341 17.22 13.65 -23.40
C ALA A 341 18.12 13.43 -24.64
N VAL A 342 19.43 13.62 -24.50
CA VAL A 342 20.41 13.58 -25.61
C VAL A 342 20.35 12.26 -26.40
N GLU A 343 20.05 11.15 -25.73
CA GLU A 343 19.88 9.82 -26.32
C GLU A 343 18.48 9.57 -26.92
N GLY A 344 17.60 10.57 -26.88
CA GLY A 344 16.19 10.49 -27.26
C GLY A 344 15.29 10.00 -26.11
N ARG A 345 13.98 9.99 -26.40
CA ARG A 345 12.94 9.58 -25.45
C ARG A 345 12.35 8.24 -25.86
N LEU A 346 12.13 7.36 -24.88
CA LEU A 346 11.52 6.05 -25.05
C LEU A 346 10.14 6.09 -24.40
N ALA A 347 9.11 5.68 -25.14
CA ALA A 347 7.75 5.61 -24.61
C ALA A 347 7.34 4.19 -24.22
N ASP A 348 7.81 3.19 -24.97
CA ASP A 348 7.56 1.78 -24.68
C ASP A 348 8.60 0.88 -25.38
N LEU A 349 8.74 -0.35 -24.90
CA LEU A 349 9.64 -1.37 -25.41
C LEU A 349 9.09 -2.76 -25.14
N VAL A 350 9.06 -3.61 -26.18
CA VAL A 350 8.66 -5.01 -26.08
C VAL A 350 9.69 -5.93 -26.72
N SER A 351 9.93 -7.08 -26.10
CA SER A 351 10.80 -8.12 -26.68
C SER A 351 10.20 -8.64 -27.99
N MET A 352 11.04 -8.91 -28.99
CA MET A 352 10.59 -9.60 -30.20
C MET A 352 10.23 -11.07 -29.92
N ASP A 353 10.72 -11.63 -28.80
CA ASP A 353 10.47 -13.00 -28.33
C ASP A 353 10.71 -14.11 -29.38
N ASP A 354 11.55 -13.82 -30.37
CA ASP A 354 11.94 -14.71 -31.48
C ASP A 354 13.28 -15.44 -31.22
N GLY A 355 13.81 -15.31 -29.99
CA GLY A 355 15.12 -15.85 -29.59
C GLY A 355 16.32 -14.99 -30.01
N SER A 356 16.11 -13.85 -30.70
CA SER A 356 17.23 -13.03 -31.17
C SER A 356 17.75 -12.02 -30.13
N GLY A 357 17.03 -11.80 -29.04
CA GLY A 357 17.33 -10.76 -28.06
C GLY A 357 17.10 -9.32 -28.56
N ARG A 358 16.33 -9.14 -29.64
CA ARG A 358 15.96 -7.82 -30.17
C ARG A 358 14.69 -7.31 -29.51
N PHE A 359 14.50 -6.00 -29.59
CA PHE A 359 13.34 -5.30 -29.07
C PHE A 359 12.67 -4.46 -30.14
N LEU A 360 11.34 -4.40 -30.13
CA LEU A 360 10.60 -3.34 -30.77
C LEU A 360 10.51 -2.17 -29.78
N ILE A 361 10.88 -0.97 -30.20
CA ILE A 361 10.89 0.23 -29.37
C ILE A 361 10.10 1.37 -30.00
N ALA A 362 9.40 2.12 -29.15
CA ALA A 362 8.76 3.39 -29.48
C ALA A 362 9.71 4.51 -29.05
N TRP A 363 10.48 5.03 -29.99
CA TRP A 363 11.57 5.96 -29.70
C TRP A 363 11.50 7.24 -30.53
N SER A 364 11.75 8.36 -29.85
CA SER A 364 11.85 9.70 -30.41
C SER A 364 13.30 10.18 -30.36
N PRO A 365 13.93 10.48 -31.52
CA PRO A 365 15.25 11.12 -31.53
C PRO A 365 15.26 12.45 -30.79
N CYS A 366 16.41 12.79 -30.18
CA CYS A 366 16.58 14.07 -29.52
C CYS A 366 16.55 15.23 -30.54
N ARG A 367 15.71 16.23 -30.25
CA ARG A 367 15.53 17.42 -31.08
C ARG A 367 15.41 18.66 -30.20
N LEU A 368 16.04 19.74 -30.64
CA LEU A 368 16.01 21.06 -30.01
C LEU A 368 15.21 22.04 -30.87
N ARG A 369 14.64 23.06 -30.25
CA ARG A 369 13.86 24.10 -30.91
C ARG A 369 14.64 25.42 -30.95
N GLU A 370 15.01 25.85 -32.16
CA GLU A 370 15.60 27.16 -32.45
C GLU A 370 14.55 28.01 -33.20
N GLY A 371 13.72 28.75 -32.45
CA GLY A 371 12.54 29.41 -33.01
C GLY A 371 11.55 28.40 -33.60
N GLN A 372 11.35 28.43 -34.93
CA GLN A 372 10.52 27.47 -35.67
C GLN A 372 11.34 26.33 -36.32
N THR A 373 12.67 26.34 -36.16
CA THR A 373 13.55 25.34 -36.77
C THR A 373 13.88 24.25 -35.75
N LEU A 374 13.79 22.99 -36.18
CA LEU A 374 14.24 21.84 -35.40
C LEU A 374 15.73 21.60 -35.64
N ARG A 375 16.48 21.42 -34.55
CA ARG A 375 17.92 21.11 -34.56
C ARG A 375 18.17 19.74 -33.92
N PRO A 376 19.16 18.98 -34.37
CA PRO A 376 19.61 17.79 -33.65
C PRO A 376 20.31 18.17 -32.35
N CYS A 377 20.35 17.27 -31.38
CA CYS A 377 21.06 17.47 -30.12
C CYS A 377 22.57 17.21 -30.25
N THR A 378 23.26 18.06 -31.02
CA THR A 378 24.74 18.05 -31.06
C THR A 378 25.29 18.89 -29.91
N ALA A 379 26.56 18.66 -29.55
CA ALA A 379 27.24 19.47 -28.52
C ALA A 379 27.19 20.98 -28.82
N GLU A 380 27.25 21.36 -30.11
CA GLU A 380 27.12 22.75 -30.55
C GLU A 380 25.78 23.38 -30.14
N TYR A 381 24.67 22.69 -30.39
CA TYR A 381 23.33 23.21 -30.09
C TYR A 381 22.96 23.07 -28.61
N LEU A 382 23.43 22.03 -27.93
CA LEU A 382 23.23 21.87 -26.49
C LEU A 382 23.90 23.00 -25.69
N ASN A 383 25.11 23.41 -26.08
CA ASN A 383 25.84 24.52 -25.44
C ASN A 383 25.16 25.90 -25.63
N GLN A 384 24.21 26.01 -26.55
CA GLN A 384 23.43 27.23 -26.75
C GLN A 384 22.22 27.33 -25.81
N GLY A 385 21.92 26.28 -25.03
CA GLY A 385 20.78 26.26 -24.11
C GLY A 385 19.43 26.27 -24.82
N LEU A 386 19.35 25.75 -26.06
CA LEU A 386 18.09 25.65 -26.78
C LEU A 386 17.12 24.71 -26.05
N PRO A 387 15.81 25.03 -25.98
CA PRO A 387 14.82 24.17 -25.37
C PRO A 387 14.59 22.89 -26.19
N GLU A 388 14.21 21.81 -25.53
CA GLU A 388 13.81 20.57 -26.20
C GLU A 388 12.56 20.79 -27.05
N ALA A 389 12.52 20.18 -28.24
CA ALA A 389 11.34 20.19 -29.08
C ALA A 389 10.36 19.08 -28.61
N PRO A 390 9.04 19.24 -28.84
CA PRO A 390 8.08 18.17 -28.60
C PRO A 390 8.55 16.88 -29.28
N PRO A 391 8.37 15.70 -28.66
CA PRO A 391 8.89 14.46 -29.22
C PRO A 391 8.12 14.01 -30.49
N ALA A 392 8.76 13.16 -31.30
CA ALA A 392 8.15 12.52 -32.47
C ALA A 392 8.56 11.06 -32.47
N PHE A 393 7.62 10.20 -32.10
CA PHE A 393 7.90 8.79 -31.99
C PHE A 393 7.90 8.12 -33.35
N GLY A 394 8.85 7.23 -33.53
CA GLY A 394 8.82 6.19 -34.56
C GLY A 394 8.94 4.82 -33.89
N LEU A 395 8.68 3.78 -34.67
CA LEU A 395 8.90 2.39 -34.24
C LEU A 395 10.22 1.90 -34.82
N TRP A 396 11.03 1.24 -34.00
CA TRP A 396 12.34 0.75 -34.38
C TRP A 396 12.57 -0.65 -33.84
N ILE A 397 13.29 -1.48 -34.59
CA ILE A 397 13.87 -2.70 -34.07
C ILE A 397 15.26 -2.37 -33.56
N LEU A 398 15.46 -2.51 -32.25
CA LEU A 398 16.74 -2.38 -31.58
C LEU A 398 17.40 -3.76 -31.46
N ASP A 399 18.64 -3.84 -31.91
CA ASP A 399 19.54 -4.95 -31.65
C ASP A 399 20.64 -4.51 -30.68
N PRO A 400 20.54 -4.84 -29.38
CA PRO A 400 21.54 -4.46 -28.40
C PRO A 400 22.89 -5.15 -28.60
N ALA A 401 22.91 -6.34 -29.21
CA ALA A 401 24.14 -7.10 -29.41
C ALA A 401 24.98 -6.51 -30.56
N GLU A 402 24.32 -6.07 -31.63
CA GLU A 402 24.97 -5.42 -32.77
C GLU A 402 25.05 -3.88 -32.63
N GLY A 403 24.33 -3.29 -31.68
CA GLY A 403 24.20 -1.84 -31.53
C GLY A 403 23.48 -1.19 -32.71
N THR A 404 22.54 -1.90 -33.35
CA THR A 404 21.84 -1.41 -34.54
C THR A 404 20.39 -1.04 -34.26
N GLN A 405 19.86 -0.07 -35.01
CA GLN A 405 18.46 0.35 -34.98
C GLN A 405 17.91 0.37 -36.40
N ARG A 406 16.79 -0.31 -36.63
CA ARG A 406 16.14 -0.38 -37.95
C ARG A 406 14.73 0.21 -37.89
N PRO A 407 14.37 1.17 -38.75
CA PRO A 407 13.05 1.79 -38.70
C PRO A 407 11.95 0.82 -39.16
N VAL A 408 10.86 0.78 -38.41
CA VAL A 408 9.59 0.11 -38.73
C VAL A 408 8.53 1.15 -39.13
N VAL A 409 8.39 2.20 -38.33
CA VAL A 409 7.56 3.38 -38.60
C VAL A 409 8.43 4.62 -38.45
N THR A 410 8.46 5.46 -39.47
CA THR A 410 9.26 6.69 -39.44
C THR A 410 8.69 7.69 -38.42
N PRO A 411 9.53 8.41 -37.66
CA PRO A 411 9.08 9.47 -36.77
C PRO A 411 8.20 10.51 -37.46
N GLN A 412 7.06 10.85 -36.85
CA GLN A 412 6.14 11.89 -37.35
C GLN A 412 5.89 12.95 -36.28
N ALA A 413 5.70 14.20 -36.70
CA ALA A 413 5.31 15.27 -35.79
C ALA A 413 3.94 14.95 -35.15
N ASN A 414 3.83 15.16 -33.83
CA ASN A 414 2.64 14.87 -33.03
C ASN A 414 2.19 13.39 -33.02
N LEU A 415 3.01 12.46 -33.53
CA LEU A 415 2.77 11.03 -33.35
C LEU A 415 3.35 10.62 -31.98
N TRP A 416 2.46 10.23 -31.10
CA TRP A 416 2.77 9.60 -29.82
C TRP A 416 2.42 8.12 -29.88
N VAL A 417 3.35 7.26 -29.50
CA VAL A 417 3.09 5.82 -29.33
C VAL A 417 3.19 5.53 -27.86
N THR A 418 2.11 5.04 -27.24
CA THR A 418 2.08 4.71 -25.81
C THR A 418 2.45 3.25 -25.55
N GLU A 419 2.15 2.35 -26.49
CA GLU A 419 2.19 0.90 -26.23
C GLU A 419 2.48 0.10 -27.49
N LEU A 420 3.12 -1.05 -27.31
CA LEU A 420 3.59 -1.97 -28.34
C LEU A 420 3.22 -3.42 -28.02
N ALA A 421 2.88 -4.17 -29.05
CA ALA A 421 2.75 -5.62 -28.97
C ALA A 421 3.31 -6.29 -30.24
N VAL A 422 3.89 -7.48 -30.05
CA VAL A 422 4.49 -8.28 -31.13
C VAL A 422 3.82 -9.64 -31.16
N ALA A 423 3.34 -10.05 -32.34
CA ALA A 423 2.61 -11.30 -32.55
C ALA A 423 3.55 -12.49 -32.79
N THR A 424 4.51 -12.68 -31.89
CA THR A 424 5.41 -13.84 -31.91
C THR A 424 4.78 -14.97 -31.10
N SER A 425 4.80 -16.19 -31.63
CA SER A 425 4.44 -17.38 -30.86
C SER A 425 5.49 -17.65 -29.78
N ARG A 426 5.02 -17.82 -28.55
CA ARG A 426 5.79 -18.01 -27.33
C ARG A 426 5.38 -19.30 -26.65
N THR A 427 6.26 -19.79 -25.79
CA THR A 427 5.95 -20.93 -24.93
C THR A 427 4.90 -20.52 -23.89
N LEU A 428 3.85 -21.32 -23.77
CA LEU A 428 2.86 -21.18 -22.70
C LEU A 428 3.55 -21.32 -21.33
N PRO A 429 3.27 -20.45 -20.35
CA PRO A 429 3.74 -20.64 -18.99
C PRO A 429 3.26 -21.97 -18.41
N THR A 430 3.96 -22.46 -17.39
CA THR A 430 3.42 -23.55 -16.57
C THR A 430 2.23 -23.04 -15.77
N GLN A 431 1.31 -23.92 -15.40
CA GLN A 431 0.27 -23.55 -14.43
C GLN A 431 0.90 -23.32 -13.06
N ALA A 432 0.41 -22.30 -12.34
CA ALA A 432 0.81 -22.06 -10.97
C ALA A 432 0.46 -23.28 -10.10
N VAL A 433 1.33 -23.60 -9.16
CA VAL A 433 1.04 -24.64 -8.16
C VAL A 433 0.03 -24.05 -7.18
N ALA A 434 -1.15 -24.65 -7.11
CA ALA A 434 -2.16 -24.28 -6.13
C ALA A 434 -1.62 -24.52 -4.72
N ASN A 435 -1.90 -23.58 -3.81
CA ASN A 435 -1.57 -23.75 -2.41
C ASN A 435 -2.48 -24.81 -1.77
N GLU A 436 -2.01 -25.40 -0.68
CA GLU A 436 -2.85 -26.25 0.16
C GLU A 436 -4.02 -25.41 0.72
N ARG A 437 -5.23 -25.96 0.61
CA ARG A 437 -6.47 -25.30 1.03
C ARG A 437 -7.11 -26.12 2.15
N ASP A 438 -7.37 -25.47 3.27
CA ASP A 438 -8.16 -26.00 4.36
C ASP A 438 -9.65 -25.79 4.04
N ASP A 439 -10.32 -26.84 3.54
CA ASP A 439 -11.70 -26.74 3.08
C ASP A 439 -12.67 -26.34 4.20
N ALA A 440 -12.41 -26.72 5.45
CA ALA A 440 -13.25 -26.35 6.58
C ALA A 440 -13.19 -24.84 6.86
N LEU A 441 -11.98 -24.26 6.83
CA LEU A 441 -11.84 -22.81 6.92
C LEU A 441 -12.47 -22.11 5.71
N ALA A 442 -12.33 -22.69 4.51
CA ALA A 442 -12.88 -22.10 3.30
C ALA A 442 -14.42 -22.06 3.28
N GLU A 443 -15.09 -23.09 3.82
CA GLU A 443 -16.56 -23.12 3.99
C GLU A 443 -17.07 -22.01 4.91
N ASP A 444 -16.25 -21.61 5.89
CA ASP A 444 -16.57 -20.55 6.86
C ASP A 444 -16.06 -19.15 6.43
N ASN A 445 -15.56 -18.98 5.20
CA ASN A 445 -14.89 -17.75 4.72
C ASN A 445 -13.72 -17.29 5.61
N LEU A 446 -13.00 -18.24 6.18
CA LEU A 446 -11.85 -18.03 7.04
C LEU A 446 -10.55 -18.44 6.36
N ALA A 447 -9.46 -17.90 6.88
CA ALA A 447 -8.09 -18.30 6.57
C ALA A 447 -7.29 -18.42 7.87
N ARG A 448 -6.03 -18.84 7.79
CA ARG A 448 -5.15 -19.03 8.94
C ARG A 448 -3.88 -18.20 8.82
N LEU A 449 -3.55 -17.48 9.89
CA LEU A 449 -2.27 -16.82 10.09
C LEU A 449 -1.43 -17.66 11.07
N ASP A 450 -0.21 -18.03 10.67
CA ASP A 450 0.73 -18.80 11.49
C ASP A 450 2.07 -18.05 11.58
N ILE A 451 2.37 -17.46 12.74
CA ILE A 451 3.59 -16.71 12.99
C ILE A 451 4.52 -17.58 13.83
N ARG A 452 5.72 -17.86 13.33
CA ARG A 452 6.69 -18.67 14.08
C ARG A 452 7.17 -18.01 15.36
N SER A 453 7.48 -16.71 15.34
CA SER A 453 7.71 -15.95 16.56
C SER A 453 7.62 -14.44 16.33
N VAL A 454 6.83 -13.75 17.14
CA VAL A 454 6.79 -12.27 17.16
C VAL A 454 8.04 -11.64 17.80
N TYR A 455 8.87 -12.45 18.49
CA TYR A 455 10.15 -12.01 19.04
C TYR A 455 11.31 -12.15 18.05
N ASP A 456 11.04 -12.69 16.87
CA ASP A 456 11.96 -12.71 15.75
C ASP A 456 11.81 -11.44 14.92
N MET A 457 12.75 -10.50 15.05
CA MET A 457 12.78 -9.25 14.29
C MET A 457 13.89 -9.33 13.22
N ASP A 458 13.57 -9.98 12.11
CA ASP A 458 14.48 -10.38 11.03
C ASP A 458 15.73 -11.12 11.51
N SER A 459 15.51 -12.34 12.00
CA SER A 459 16.53 -13.24 12.55
C SER A 459 17.25 -12.70 13.80
N ARG A 460 16.66 -11.72 14.49
CA ARG A 460 17.18 -11.15 15.74
C ARG A 460 16.14 -11.22 16.85
N PHE A 461 16.55 -11.78 17.99
CA PHE A 461 15.70 -11.82 19.18
C PHE A 461 15.44 -10.43 19.77
N VAL A 462 14.17 -10.10 20.00
CA VAL A 462 13.71 -8.88 20.70
C VAL A 462 12.59 -9.25 21.67
N SER A 463 12.79 -9.00 22.97
CA SER A 463 11.78 -9.31 24.00
C SER A 463 10.77 -8.18 24.25
N PHE A 464 11.02 -6.98 23.73
CA PHE A 464 10.27 -5.74 23.95
C PHE A 464 10.22 -5.21 25.40
N ASN A 465 10.88 -5.88 26.36
CA ASN A 465 11.03 -5.37 27.73
C ASN A 465 11.96 -4.17 27.79
N ASN A 466 11.58 -3.16 28.58
CA ASN A 466 12.42 -2.02 28.91
C ASN A 466 12.28 -1.67 30.41
N PRO A 467 13.33 -1.85 31.24
CA PRO A 467 14.63 -2.45 30.91
C PRO A 467 14.52 -3.93 30.52
N ARG A 468 15.58 -4.48 29.90
CA ARG A 468 15.62 -5.91 29.55
C ARG A 468 15.65 -6.79 30.80
N LEU A 469 15.05 -7.98 30.71
CA LEU A 469 15.07 -8.97 31.78
C LEU A 469 16.52 -9.45 32.05
N PRO A 470 16.98 -9.45 33.31
CA PRO A 470 18.32 -9.90 33.66
C PRO A 470 18.58 -11.36 33.26
N GLY A 471 19.70 -11.64 32.61
CA GLY A 471 20.10 -13.01 32.25
C GLY A 471 19.38 -13.60 31.03
N ILE A 472 18.41 -12.89 30.44
CA ILE A 472 17.66 -13.35 29.28
C ILE A 472 18.15 -12.65 28.01
N SER A 473 18.63 -13.43 27.05
CA SER A 473 19.31 -12.95 25.84
C SER A 473 18.99 -13.74 24.57
N THR A 474 18.32 -14.88 24.69
CA THR A 474 17.88 -15.72 23.56
C THR A 474 16.41 -16.08 23.68
N LEU A 475 15.82 -16.52 22.57
CA LEU A 475 14.44 -17.00 22.57
C LEU A 475 14.25 -18.26 23.41
N GLU A 476 15.25 -19.16 23.43
CA GLU A 476 15.19 -20.38 24.23
C GLU A 476 15.11 -20.09 25.73
N GLN A 477 15.83 -19.05 26.19
CA GLN A 477 15.75 -18.58 27.57
C GLN A 477 14.41 -17.90 27.85
N PHE A 478 13.91 -17.12 26.89
CA PHE A 478 12.68 -16.34 27.05
C PHE A 478 11.41 -17.20 27.04
N ARG A 479 11.40 -18.30 26.26
CA ARG A 479 10.26 -19.22 26.17
C ARG A 479 10.16 -20.22 27.33
N ASP A 480 11.18 -20.29 28.18
CA ASP A 480 11.23 -21.19 29.32
C ASP A 480 10.43 -20.59 30.49
N PRO A 481 9.26 -21.15 30.86
CA PRO A 481 8.40 -20.57 31.88
C PRO A 481 9.00 -20.68 33.30
N SER A 482 10.08 -21.44 33.50
CA SER A 482 10.83 -21.44 34.77
C SER A 482 11.78 -20.25 34.91
N LEU A 483 12.05 -19.53 33.81
CA LEU A 483 12.93 -18.36 33.76
C LEU A 483 12.18 -17.04 33.55
N VAL A 484 11.07 -17.07 32.79
CA VAL A 484 10.26 -15.89 32.48
C VAL A 484 8.80 -16.20 32.78
N ALA A 485 8.26 -15.56 33.81
CA ALA A 485 6.86 -15.71 34.16
C ALA A 485 5.94 -15.00 33.13
N PRO A 486 4.67 -15.41 32.97
CA PRO A 486 3.75 -14.76 32.04
C PRO A 486 3.64 -13.24 32.21
N GLU A 487 3.62 -12.74 33.43
CA GLU A 487 3.57 -11.31 33.79
C GLU A 487 4.83 -10.53 33.43
N GLU A 488 5.97 -11.20 33.26
CA GLU A 488 7.23 -10.56 32.83
C GLU A 488 7.29 -10.39 31.30
N ARG A 489 6.40 -11.04 30.54
CA ARG A 489 6.35 -10.93 29.08
C ARG A 489 5.62 -9.65 28.67
N GLN A 490 6.34 -8.76 27.98
CA GLN A 490 5.79 -7.50 27.53
C GLN A 490 4.69 -7.66 26.48
N VAL A 491 4.86 -8.58 25.53
CA VAL A 491 3.85 -8.90 24.50
C VAL A 491 3.07 -10.11 24.99
N ARG A 492 1.74 -9.98 25.04
CA ARG A 492 0.83 -11.02 25.53
C ARG A 492 -0.20 -11.47 24.49
N PHE A 493 -0.55 -10.59 23.56
CA PHE A 493 -1.55 -10.87 22.53
C PHE A 493 -1.13 -10.34 21.17
N LEU A 494 -1.62 -11.00 20.12
CA LEU A 494 -1.73 -10.45 18.79
C LEU A 494 -3.14 -9.88 18.64
N ARG A 495 -3.25 -8.57 18.40
CA ARG A 495 -4.49 -7.92 17.97
C ARG A 495 -4.52 -7.89 16.45
N ILE A 496 -5.58 -8.43 15.87
CA ILE A 496 -5.84 -8.38 14.43
C ILE A 496 -6.79 -7.22 14.18
N THR A 497 -6.41 -6.32 13.27
CA THR A 497 -7.23 -5.18 12.84
C THR A 497 -7.67 -5.36 11.40
N LYS A 498 -8.73 -4.66 11.02
CA LYS A 498 -9.23 -4.58 9.64
C LYS A 498 -9.34 -3.12 9.23
N GLY A 499 -8.88 -2.80 8.03
CA GLY A 499 -9.14 -1.49 7.43
C GLY A 499 -10.60 -1.34 6.98
N VAL A 500 -11.19 -0.17 7.20
CA VAL A 500 -12.58 0.11 6.83
C VAL A 500 -12.60 0.80 5.47
N LEU A 501 -13.33 0.19 4.53
CA LEU A 501 -13.54 0.75 3.20
C LEU A 501 -14.39 2.02 3.28
N ILE A 502 -14.05 3.02 2.47
CA ILE A 502 -14.73 4.32 2.44
C ILE A 502 -15.47 4.45 1.10
N PRO A 503 -16.77 4.80 1.11
CA PRO A 503 -17.52 5.09 -0.11
C PRO A 503 -17.21 6.47 -0.69
N ASP A 504 -17.71 6.74 -1.89
CA ASP A 504 -17.81 8.10 -2.45
C ASP A 504 -18.77 9.01 -1.66
N GLU A 505 -18.75 10.30 -2.01
CA GLU A 505 -19.57 11.33 -1.36
C GLU A 505 -21.08 11.22 -1.68
N ASP A 506 -21.44 10.60 -2.80
CA ASP A 506 -22.85 10.36 -3.17
C ASP A 506 -23.51 9.32 -2.26
N VAL A 507 -22.74 8.33 -1.81
CA VAL A 507 -23.18 7.33 -0.84
C VAL A 507 -23.05 7.87 0.59
N ARG A 508 -21.93 8.52 0.92
CA ARG A 508 -21.70 9.09 2.26
C ARG A 508 -20.71 10.25 2.23
N ASP A 509 -21.22 11.47 2.35
CA ASP A 509 -20.42 12.66 2.62
C ASP A 509 -19.84 12.64 4.05
N ILE A 510 -18.50 12.66 4.15
CA ILE A 510 -17.76 12.64 5.41
C ILE A 510 -16.74 13.77 5.38
N ALA A 511 -16.98 14.80 6.19
CA ALA A 511 -16.03 15.89 6.34
C ALA A 511 -14.72 15.40 6.99
N GLY A 512 -13.57 15.99 6.60
CA GLY A 512 -12.27 15.64 7.18
C GLY A 512 -12.23 15.68 8.72
N ALA A 513 -12.96 16.62 9.33
CA ALA A 513 -13.09 16.71 10.79
C ALA A 513 -13.80 15.51 11.44
N GLN A 514 -14.66 14.80 10.70
CA GLN A 514 -15.38 13.62 11.19
C GLN A 514 -14.54 12.34 11.15
N PHE A 515 -13.45 12.30 10.36
CA PHE A 515 -12.44 11.25 10.54
C PHE A 515 -11.72 11.46 11.88
N GLY A 516 -11.17 12.66 12.10
CA GLY A 516 -10.51 13.03 13.35
C GLY A 516 -9.08 13.53 13.17
N ARG A 517 -8.26 13.42 14.22
CA ARG A 517 -6.87 13.89 14.30
C ARG A 517 -5.96 13.26 13.25
N ALA A 518 -6.19 11.98 12.93
CA ALA A 518 -5.33 11.19 12.06
C ALA A 518 -6.12 10.63 10.86
N ALA A 519 -6.73 11.50 10.06
CA ALA A 519 -7.52 11.08 8.90
C ALA A 519 -6.77 10.12 7.96
N ASN A 520 -5.49 10.38 7.69
CA ASN A 520 -4.64 9.52 6.85
C ASN A 520 -4.35 8.12 7.45
N PHE A 521 -4.61 7.91 8.74
CA PHE A 521 -4.49 6.59 9.35
C PHE A 521 -5.64 5.66 8.93
N GLY A 522 -6.75 6.25 8.45
CA GLY A 522 -7.97 5.57 8.05
C GLY A 522 -8.80 5.09 9.25
N MET A 523 -10.07 4.77 8.97
CA MET A 523 -10.96 4.10 9.91
C MET A 523 -10.55 2.63 10.06
N ARG A 524 -10.53 2.12 11.30
CA ARG A 524 -10.12 0.74 11.60
C ARG A 524 -11.01 0.08 12.64
N GLU A 525 -11.12 -1.23 12.50
CA GLU A 525 -11.86 -2.10 13.42
C GLU A 525 -10.91 -3.15 14.01
N ILE A 526 -11.22 -3.66 15.20
CA ILE A 526 -10.52 -4.81 15.77
C ILE A 526 -11.33 -6.07 15.43
N VAL A 527 -10.68 -7.02 14.76
CA VAL A 527 -11.23 -8.35 14.46
C VAL A 527 -11.24 -9.21 15.72
N GLY A 528 -10.17 -9.15 16.51
CA GLY A 528 -10.05 -9.86 17.77
C GLY A 528 -8.61 -10.04 18.23
N TYR A 529 -8.47 -10.77 19.32
CA TYR A 529 -7.22 -11.07 20.01
C TYR A 529 -6.94 -12.56 20.03
N VAL A 530 -5.67 -12.92 19.85
CA VAL A 530 -5.17 -14.29 20.08
C VAL A 530 -3.95 -14.21 21.00
N PRO A 531 -3.82 -15.11 22.00
CA PRO A 531 -2.63 -15.15 22.85
C PRO A 531 -1.33 -15.36 22.06
N VAL A 532 -0.26 -14.74 22.54
CA VAL A 532 1.11 -15.01 22.08
C VAL A 532 1.73 -16.02 23.04
N GLU A 533 2.18 -17.16 22.52
CA GLU A 533 2.79 -18.21 23.33
C GLU A 533 4.20 -17.81 23.82
N PRO A 534 4.80 -18.48 24.83
CA PRO A 534 6.09 -18.08 25.38
C PRO A 534 7.24 -17.99 24.37
N ASP A 535 7.23 -18.84 23.34
CA ASP A 535 8.19 -18.77 22.23
C ASP A 535 7.86 -17.69 21.17
N GLY A 536 6.87 -16.85 21.46
CA GLY A 536 6.38 -15.79 20.59
C GLY A 536 5.50 -16.28 19.45
N SER A 537 5.23 -17.59 19.33
CA SER A 537 4.42 -18.11 18.24
C SER A 537 2.95 -17.75 18.39
N VAL A 538 2.28 -17.59 17.25
CA VAL A 538 0.85 -17.31 17.15
C VAL A 538 0.25 -18.16 16.04
N ARG A 539 -0.93 -18.72 16.28
CA ARG A 539 -1.74 -19.34 15.23
C ARG A 539 -3.17 -18.85 15.40
N ALA A 540 -3.71 -18.20 14.37
CA ALA A 540 -4.99 -17.51 14.44
C ALA A 540 -5.83 -17.77 13.19
N ARG A 541 -7.13 -17.99 13.37
CA ARG A 541 -8.12 -17.84 12.30
C ARG A 541 -8.34 -16.36 12.03
N VAL A 542 -8.50 -16.01 10.77
CA VAL A 542 -8.75 -14.64 10.33
C VAL A 542 -9.82 -14.62 9.24
N PRO A 543 -10.61 -13.54 9.11
CA PRO A 543 -11.50 -13.37 7.97
C PRO A 543 -10.72 -13.42 6.66
N ALA A 544 -11.16 -14.25 5.72
CA ALA A 544 -10.59 -14.25 4.38
C ALA A 544 -11.00 -12.99 3.62
N ASP A 545 -10.22 -12.67 2.59
CA ASP A 545 -10.47 -11.61 1.62
C ASP A 545 -10.63 -10.21 2.25
N ALA A 546 -10.11 -10.00 3.44
CA ALA A 546 -10.14 -8.70 4.12
C ALA A 546 -8.75 -8.03 4.10
N PRO A 547 -8.68 -6.68 4.13
CA PRO A 547 -7.43 -5.97 4.40
C PRO A 547 -7.12 -6.02 5.90
N LEU A 548 -6.21 -6.92 6.30
CA LEU A 548 -5.87 -7.18 7.69
C LEU A 548 -4.57 -6.47 8.12
N GLY A 549 -4.58 -5.93 9.33
CA GLY A 549 -3.42 -5.39 10.02
C GLY A 549 -3.14 -6.14 11.32
N LEU A 550 -1.92 -5.98 11.86
CA LEU A 550 -1.45 -6.67 13.05
C LEU A 550 -0.86 -5.69 14.07
N GLN A 551 -1.15 -5.89 15.35
CA GLN A 551 -0.52 -5.18 16.47
C GLN A 551 -0.12 -6.19 17.55
N LEU A 552 1.12 -6.08 18.04
CA LEU A 552 1.58 -6.79 19.24
C LEU A 552 1.13 -6.00 20.47
N VAL A 553 0.43 -6.63 21.39
CA VAL A 553 -0.27 -5.94 22.49
C VAL A 553 0.14 -6.53 23.84
N ASP A 554 0.27 -5.66 24.84
CA ASP A 554 0.59 -6.05 26.22
C ASP A 554 -0.65 -6.54 27.01
N ALA A 555 -0.46 -6.88 28.29
CA ALA A 555 -1.54 -7.36 29.15
C ALA A 555 -2.64 -6.32 29.40
N THR A 556 -2.36 -5.03 29.18
CA THR A 556 -3.27 -3.91 29.47
C THR A 556 -4.02 -3.40 28.24
N GLY A 557 -3.72 -3.96 27.06
CA GLY A 557 -4.34 -3.56 25.81
C GLY A 557 -3.60 -2.45 25.07
N LYS A 558 -2.38 -2.07 25.48
CA LYS A 558 -1.56 -1.10 24.73
C LYS A 558 -0.70 -1.81 23.68
N ALA A 559 -0.65 -1.26 22.49
CA ALA A 559 0.23 -1.76 21.44
C ALA A 559 1.70 -1.51 21.80
N VAL A 560 2.47 -2.60 21.81
CA VAL A 560 3.92 -2.63 21.99
C VAL A 560 4.63 -2.39 20.67
N TYR A 561 4.05 -2.91 19.58
CA TYR A 561 4.57 -2.79 18.22
C TYR A 561 3.44 -2.93 17.21
N SER A 562 3.30 -1.96 16.30
CA SER A 562 2.19 -1.90 15.33
C SER A 562 2.65 -1.76 13.88
N ARG A 563 3.96 -1.82 13.61
CA ARG A 563 4.48 -1.55 12.28
C ARG A 563 4.31 -2.77 11.37
N HIS A 564 3.38 -2.65 10.44
CA HIS A 564 3.24 -3.52 9.27
C HIS A 564 2.64 -2.66 8.14
N GLY A 565 3.49 -2.09 7.29
CA GLY A 565 3.14 -1.03 6.32
C GLY A 565 2.40 -1.52 5.06
N ALA A 566 1.85 -2.73 5.09
CA ALA A 566 1.07 -3.31 4.00
C ALA A 566 -0.16 -4.03 4.58
N TRP A 567 -1.24 -4.09 3.81
CA TRP A 567 -2.43 -4.87 4.15
C TRP A 567 -2.19 -6.35 3.85
N ILE A 568 -2.39 -7.20 4.86
CA ILE A 568 -2.35 -8.66 4.68
C ILE A 568 -3.69 -9.11 4.11
N ASN A 569 -3.65 -9.93 3.06
CA ASN A 569 -4.83 -10.56 2.48
C ASN A 569 -4.60 -12.06 2.36
N LEU A 570 -5.63 -12.86 2.66
CA LEU A 570 -5.62 -14.32 2.49
C LEU A 570 -6.92 -14.75 1.82
N ARG A 571 -6.88 -15.79 0.98
CA ARG A 571 -8.08 -16.39 0.38
C ARG A 571 -8.73 -17.41 1.34
N PRO A 572 -10.02 -17.78 1.14
CA PRO A 572 -10.69 -18.78 1.96
C PRO A 572 -9.95 -20.13 1.95
N GLY A 573 -9.62 -20.63 3.15
CA GLY A 573 -8.86 -21.86 3.38
C GLY A 573 -7.34 -21.72 3.28
N GLU A 574 -6.82 -20.53 2.99
CA GLU A 574 -5.37 -20.30 2.88
C GLU A 574 -4.70 -20.27 4.27
N THR A 575 -3.45 -20.73 4.33
CA THR A 575 -2.56 -20.49 5.48
C THR A 575 -1.39 -19.61 5.09
N LEU A 576 -1.28 -18.43 5.69
CA LEU A 576 -0.08 -17.58 5.60
C LEU A 576 0.86 -17.89 6.76
N GLN A 577 2.07 -18.35 6.45
CA GLN A 577 3.10 -18.58 7.44
C GLN A 577 4.16 -17.47 7.44
N CYS A 578 4.31 -16.77 8.57
CA CYS A 578 5.33 -15.75 8.80
C CYS A 578 6.50 -16.33 9.62
N GLN A 579 7.74 -16.08 9.19
CA GLN A 579 8.93 -16.51 9.95
C GLN A 579 9.17 -15.65 11.20
N GLY A 580 8.78 -14.38 11.15
CA GLY A 580 8.94 -13.42 12.22
C GLY A 580 8.26 -12.10 11.85
N CYS A 581 8.64 -11.03 12.54
CA CYS A 581 8.28 -9.65 12.26
C CYS A 581 9.44 -8.90 11.60
N HIS A 582 9.14 -7.84 10.84
CA HIS A 582 10.16 -7.04 10.13
C HIS A 582 10.76 -5.98 11.05
N ALA A 583 12.10 -5.86 11.10
CA ALA A 583 12.78 -4.85 11.88
C ALA A 583 12.97 -3.54 11.10
N ASN A 584 12.98 -2.41 11.81
CA ASN A 584 13.26 -1.13 11.18
C ASN A 584 14.68 -1.13 10.57
N ASN A 585 14.79 -0.68 9.33
CA ASN A 585 16.04 -0.56 8.58
C ASN A 585 16.81 -1.89 8.45
N SER A 586 16.08 -3.00 8.41
CA SER A 586 16.63 -4.32 8.14
C SER A 586 16.87 -4.49 6.64
N PRO A 587 18.05 -4.97 6.21
CA PRO A 587 18.30 -5.31 4.81
C PRO A 587 17.80 -6.73 4.47
N LEU A 588 17.25 -7.47 5.44
CA LEU A 588 16.79 -8.84 5.21
C LEU A 588 15.43 -8.83 4.50
N PRO A 589 15.23 -9.69 3.50
CA PRO A 589 13.95 -9.83 2.83
C PRO A 589 12.88 -10.33 3.81
N HIS A 590 11.70 -9.70 3.75
CA HIS A 590 10.53 -10.06 4.55
C HIS A 590 9.33 -10.37 3.65
N GLY A 591 8.41 -11.24 4.11
CA GLY A 591 7.19 -11.61 3.39
C GLY A 591 7.38 -12.52 2.16
N ARG A 592 8.63 -12.83 1.79
CA ARG A 592 8.94 -13.59 0.57
C ARG A 592 9.33 -15.05 0.85
N THR A 593 8.40 -15.97 0.63
CA THR A 593 8.52 -17.40 0.99
C THR A 593 9.74 -18.13 0.40
N ASP A 594 10.25 -17.72 -0.77
CA ASP A 594 11.38 -18.36 -1.47
C ASP A 594 12.75 -17.72 -1.18
N GLY A 595 12.84 -16.78 -0.22
CA GLY A 595 14.08 -16.08 0.06
C GLY A 595 14.19 -15.38 1.41
N MET A 596 13.26 -15.61 2.35
CA MET A 596 13.38 -15.12 3.73
C MET A 596 14.47 -15.85 4.51
N ALA A 597 15.03 -15.17 5.51
CA ALA A 597 15.88 -15.81 6.51
C ALA A 597 15.05 -16.81 7.36
N PRO A 598 15.64 -17.93 7.82
CA PRO A 598 14.97 -18.83 8.73
C PRO A 598 14.58 -18.12 10.03
N SER A 599 13.45 -18.53 10.60
CA SER A 599 13.05 -18.05 11.92
C SER A 599 14.07 -18.47 12.99
N ILE A 600 14.30 -17.61 13.98
CA ILE A 600 15.04 -17.99 15.21
C ILE A 600 14.26 -19.00 16.05
N ASN A 601 12.93 -19.11 15.86
CA ASN A 601 12.14 -20.14 16.52
C ASN A 601 12.18 -21.43 15.69
N ALA A 602 13.13 -22.30 16.02
CA ALA A 602 13.21 -23.64 15.43
C ALA A 602 12.06 -24.58 15.89
N GLY A 603 11.24 -24.17 16.86
CA GLY A 603 10.18 -25.00 17.45
C GLY A 603 10.70 -26.00 18.47
N ALA A 604 9.96 -27.09 18.66
CA ALA A 604 10.30 -28.19 19.53
C ALA A 604 11.53 -28.95 18.99
N PRO A 605 12.53 -29.26 19.83
CA PRO A 605 13.78 -29.86 19.36
C PRO A 605 13.65 -31.35 19.02
N LEU A 606 12.66 -32.05 19.58
CA LEU A 606 12.48 -33.50 19.46
C LEU A 606 11.00 -33.86 19.41
N THR A 607 10.65 -34.89 18.65
CA THR A 607 9.31 -35.47 18.61
C THR A 607 9.00 -36.26 19.89
N GLY A 608 7.77 -36.12 20.39
CA GLY A 608 7.24 -36.96 21.46
C GLY A 608 7.69 -36.56 22.87
N GLN A 609 8.27 -35.37 23.04
CA GLN A 609 8.62 -34.79 24.33
C GLN A 609 7.85 -33.46 24.52
N PRO A 610 7.51 -33.08 25.77
CA PRO A 610 7.01 -31.74 26.05
C PRO A 610 8.11 -30.70 25.79
N PHE A 611 7.72 -29.42 25.73
CA PHE A 611 8.70 -28.34 25.73
C PHE A 611 9.49 -28.35 27.06
N PRO A 612 10.77 -27.94 27.06
CA PRO A 612 11.57 -27.91 28.30
C PRO A 612 10.90 -27.07 29.40
N ASN A 613 10.90 -27.60 30.62
CA ASN A 613 10.40 -26.93 31.83
C ASN A 613 8.93 -26.49 31.77
N THR A 614 8.11 -27.10 30.90
CA THR A 614 6.67 -26.84 30.86
C THR A 614 5.88 -27.90 31.61
N ARG A 615 4.68 -27.54 32.07
CA ARG A 615 3.69 -28.51 32.57
C ARG A 615 3.34 -29.52 31.47
N THR A 616 3.05 -30.76 31.86
CA THR A 616 2.84 -31.88 30.92
C THR A 616 1.40 -32.38 30.83
N ASP A 617 0.51 -31.83 31.67
CA ASP A 617 -0.91 -32.17 31.71
C ASP A 617 -1.76 -31.43 30.66
N VAL A 618 -1.23 -30.34 30.09
CA VAL A 618 -1.88 -29.59 28.98
C VAL A 618 -1.24 -29.97 27.64
N VAL A 619 0.05 -29.68 27.45
CA VAL A 619 0.81 -30.07 26.25
C VAL A 619 1.87 -31.08 26.61
N GLY A 620 1.48 -32.36 26.67
CA GLY A 620 2.37 -33.46 27.08
C GLY A 620 3.43 -33.84 26.03
N PHE A 621 3.26 -33.45 24.77
CA PHE A 621 4.23 -33.70 23.69
C PHE A 621 4.07 -32.73 22.51
N ALA A 622 5.18 -32.49 21.80
CA ALA A 622 5.23 -31.78 20.52
C ALA A 622 5.98 -32.62 19.47
N ASP A 623 5.72 -32.34 18.18
CA ASP A 623 6.52 -32.86 17.07
C ASP A 623 7.72 -31.96 16.78
N ALA A 624 8.86 -32.54 16.39
CA ALA A 624 10.05 -31.76 16.09
C ALA A 624 9.76 -30.68 15.04
N GLY A 625 10.08 -29.42 15.35
CA GLY A 625 9.81 -28.25 14.51
C GLY A 625 8.51 -27.51 14.80
N GLU A 626 7.55 -28.12 15.53
CA GLU A 626 6.32 -27.43 15.96
C GLU A 626 6.66 -26.27 16.90
N THR A 627 6.04 -25.12 16.68
CA THR A 627 6.05 -24.03 17.67
C THR A 627 5.09 -24.34 18.83
N MET A 628 5.18 -23.59 19.93
CA MET A 628 4.26 -23.75 21.06
C MET A 628 2.80 -23.55 20.64
N ALA A 629 2.49 -22.56 19.79
CA ALA A 629 1.15 -22.31 19.27
C ALA A 629 0.65 -23.46 18.39
N GLN A 630 1.51 -24.03 17.55
CA GLN A 630 1.18 -25.19 16.70
C GLN A 630 0.88 -26.43 17.55
N ALA A 631 1.72 -26.73 18.55
CA ALA A 631 1.51 -27.86 19.45
C ALA A 631 0.22 -27.70 20.30
N LEU A 632 -0.04 -26.48 20.80
CA LEU A 632 -1.24 -26.19 21.58
C LEU A 632 -2.50 -26.35 20.74
N THR A 633 -2.56 -25.71 19.57
CA THR A 633 -3.74 -25.72 18.70
C THR A 633 -4.01 -27.07 18.04
N ARG A 634 -3.00 -27.93 17.88
CA ARG A 634 -3.19 -29.33 17.47
C ARG A 634 -4.00 -30.12 18.51
N LEU A 635 -3.79 -29.85 19.80
CA LEU A 635 -4.51 -30.51 20.91
C LEU A 635 -5.81 -29.80 21.26
N TYR A 636 -5.85 -28.48 21.08
CA TYR A 636 -6.95 -27.59 21.42
C TYR A 636 -7.26 -26.65 20.24
N PRO A 637 -7.92 -27.12 19.17
CA PRO A 637 -8.16 -26.36 17.95
C PRO A 637 -8.98 -25.09 18.15
N GLU A 638 -9.72 -24.95 19.25
CA GLU A 638 -10.42 -23.71 19.58
C GLU A 638 -9.48 -22.55 19.93
N ARG A 639 -8.19 -22.83 20.22
CA ARG A 639 -7.19 -21.82 20.59
C ARG A 639 -6.70 -20.97 19.42
N GLU A 640 -6.97 -21.38 18.17
CA GLU A 640 -6.76 -20.51 17.00
C GLU A 640 -7.92 -19.52 16.79
N ILE A 641 -9.05 -19.66 17.49
CA ILE A 641 -10.20 -18.75 17.31
C ILE A 641 -9.93 -17.44 18.07
N PRO A 642 -9.99 -16.27 17.41
CA PRO A 642 -9.86 -14.99 18.09
C PRO A 642 -10.97 -14.76 19.13
N ALA A 643 -10.71 -13.89 20.10
CA ALA A 643 -11.69 -13.41 21.05
C ALA A 643 -11.79 -11.88 21.03
N ILE A 644 -12.98 -11.34 21.30
CA ILE A 644 -13.17 -9.90 21.53
C ILE A 644 -12.56 -9.47 22.87
N ASP A 645 -12.73 -10.32 23.89
CA ASP A 645 -12.11 -10.12 25.20
C ASP A 645 -10.66 -10.57 25.17
N MET A 646 -9.81 -9.89 25.94
CA MET A 646 -8.42 -10.32 26.11
C MET A 646 -8.38 -11.43 27.16
N ARG A 647 -8.24 -12.68 26.69
CA ARG A 647 -8.24 -13.89 27.53
C ARG A 647 -6.90 -14.59 27.44
N GLY A 648 -6.09 -14.49 28.48
CA GLY A 648 -4.79 -15.17 28.59
C GLY A 648 -4.94 -16.48 29.34
N PHE A 649 -4.71 -17.60 28.65
CA PHE A 649 -4.62 -18.94 29.24
C PHE A 649 -3.15 -19.38 29.27
N ASP A 650 -2.66 -19.84 30.42
CA ASP A 650 -1.29 -20.35 30.52
C ASP A 650 -1.24 -21.88 30.42
N ALA A 651 -0.86 -22.36 29.24
CA ALA A 651 -0.68 -23.78 28.94
C ALA A 651 0.67 -24.34 29.41
N TRP A 652 1.61 -23.52 29.89
CA TRP A 652 3.03 -23.87 29.94
C TRP A 652 3.65 -23.85 31.33
N SER A 653 3.32 -22.91 32.21
CA SER A 653 4.00 -22.79 33.52
C SER A 653 3.64 -23.90 34.51
N ASP A 654 4.62 -24.32 35.33
CA ASP A 654 4.44 -25.29 36.43
C ASP A 654 5.07 -24.75 37.74
N PRO A 655 4.28 -24.43 38.79
CA PRO A 655 2.82 -24.50 38.81
C PRO A 655 2.18 -23.44 37.89
N ALA A 656 0.94 -23.70 37.48
CA ALA A 656 0.16 -22.72 36.74
C ALA A 656 -0.05 -21.44 37.57
N PRO A 657 -0.24 -20.27 36.92
CA PRO A 657 -0.64 -19.04 37.58
C PRO A 657 -1.92 -19.24 38.40
N ALA A 658 -2.07 -18.46 39.47
CA ALA A 658 -3.23 -18.56 40.35
C ALA A 658 -4.53 -18.10 39.67
N GLU A 659 -4.44 -17.14 38.75
CA GLU A 659 -5.56 -16.58 37.99
C GLU A 659 -5.15 -16.37 36.52
N ASP A 660 -6.09 -16.63 35.62
CA ASP A 660 -5.95 -16.33 34.19
C ASP A 660 -6.21 -14.84 33.95
N LEU A 661 -5.54 -14.26 32.95
CA LEU A 661 -5.77 -12.87 32.55
C LEU A 661 -7.10 -12.76 31.81
N LEU A 662 -8.02 -11.94 32.30
CA LEU A 662 -9.27 -11.62 31.63
C LEU A 662 -9.52 -10.10 31.72
N LEU A 663 -9.60 -9.45 30.56
CA LEU A 663 -10.19 -8.11 30.43
C LEU A 663 -11.38 -8.25 29.49
N ALA A 664 -12.59 -8.04 29.98
CA ALA A 664 -13.82 -8.23 29.20
C ALA A 664 -14.58 -6.91 29.04
N TYR A 665 -15.17 -6.67 27.86
CA TYR A 665 -16.01 -5.47 27.69
C TYR A 665 -17.31 -5.56 28.49
N ALA A 666 -17.73 -6.75 28.90
CA ALA A 666 -18.90 -6.94 29.75
C ALA A 666 -18.76 -6.27 31.14
N ASP A 667 -17.53 -5.94 31.57
CA ASP A 667 -17.24 -5.29 32.85
C ASP A 667 -17.25 -3.74 32.76
N LEU A 668 -17.40 -3.19 31.54
CA LEU A 668 -17.62 -1.76 31.33
C LEU A 668 -18.98 -1.33 31.90
N GLN A 669 -19.02 -0.12 32.45
CA GLN A 669 -20.27 0.53 32.87
C GLN A 669 -20.88 1.41 31.76
N THR A 670 -20.09 1.71 30.74
CA THR A 670 -20.50 2.40 29.51
C THR A 670 -20.79 1.40 28.39
N LEU A 671 -21.19 1.89 27.21
CA LEU A 671 -21.47 1.05 26.05
C LEU A 671 -20.22 0.26 25.64
N ALA A 672 -20.35 -1.06 25.52
CA ALA A 672 -19.30 -1.91 24.98
C ALA A 672 -19.16 -1.70 23.46
N PRO A 673 -17.93 -1.62 22.91
CA PRO A 673 -17.68 -1.36 21.49
C PRO A 673 -17.87 -2.58 20.57
N ALA A 674 -18.40 -3.69 21.10
CA ALA A 674 -18.64 -4.92 20.36
C ALA A 674 -20.00 -5.53 20.73
N PRO A 675 -20.73 -6.16 19.79
CA PRO A 675 -22.00 -6.82 20.09
C PRO A 675 -21.84 -7.97 21.10
N VAL A 676 -22.82 -8.15 21.98
CA VAL A 676 -22.82 -9.23 23.00
C VAL A 676 -22.58 -10.64 22.41
N PRO A 677 -23.18 -11.04 21.26
CA PRO A 677 -22.89 -12.34 20.67
C PRO A 677 -21.39 -12.54 20.38
N CYS A 678 -20.71 -11.51 19.87
CA CYS A 678 -19.28 -11.55 19.57
C CYS A 678 -18.39 -11.61 20.83
N GLN A 679 -18.83 -11.00 21.94
CA GLN A 679 -18.15 -11.13 23.23
C GLN A 679 -18.23 -12.56 23.79
N GLN A 680 -19.32 -13.27 23.50
CA GLN A 680 -19.54 -14.65 23.95
C GLN A 680 -18.88 -15.68 23.05
N GLN A 681 -19.07 -15.55 21.73
CA GLN A 681 -18.57 -16.45 20.73
C GLN A 681 -18.19 -15.67 19.46
N TRP A 682 -16.92 -15.76 19.09
CA TRP A 682 -16.42 -15.08 17.91
C TRP A 682 -16.87 -15.76 16.61
N GLN A 683 -17.15 -14.93 15.60
CA GLN A 683 -17.48 -15.30 14.21
C GLN A 683 -16.68 -14.40 13.25
N ALA A 684 -16.61 -14.76 11.97
CA ALA A 684 -15.80 -14.05 10.97
C ALA A 684 -16.19 -12.57 10.80
N GLU A 685 -17.45 -12.23 11.09
CA GLU A 685 -18.06 -10.91 10.98
C GLU A 685 -17.92 -10.10 12.28
N CYS A 686 -17.43 -10.71 13.37
CA CYS A 686 -17.30 -10.02 14.64
C CYS A 686 -16.29 -8.88 14.58
N ARG A 687 -16.72 -7.68 14.95
CA ARG A 687 -15.89 -6.48 15.03
C ARG A 687 -16.09 -5.78 16.37
N THR A 688 -15.00 -5.24 16.87
CA THR A 688 -15.02 -4.14 17.83
C THR A 688 -14.82 -2.84 17.06
N VAL A 689 -15.76 -1.91 17.20
CA VAL A 689 -15.75 -0.61 16.52
C VAL A 689 -15.84 0.49 17.56
N ILE A 690 -14.82 1.35 17.63
CA ILE A 690 -14.73 2.38 18.68
C ILE A 690 -14.92 3.77 18.06
N HIS A 691 -16.10 4.35 18.26
CA HIS A 691 -16.36 5.78 18.04
C HIS A 691 -16.09 6.58 19.31
N TYR A 692 -15.49 7.77 19.18
CA TYR A 692 -15.21 8.63 20.33
C TYR A 692 -16.48 9.01 21.08
N GLN A 693 -17.50 9.49 20.36
CA GLN A 693 -18.73 9.98 20.98
C GLN A 693 -19.54 8.88 21.67
N ASP A 694 -19.52 7.66 21.14
CA ASP A 694 -20.32 6.56 21.67
C ASP A 694 -19.61 5.81 22.82
N HIS A 695 -18.28 5.80 22.83
CA HIS A 695 -17.51 4.92 23.72
C HIS A 695 -16.51 5.64 24.62
N ILE A 696 -15.94 6.77 24.18
CA ILE A 696 -14.90 7.49 24.92
C ILE A 696 -15.47 8.66 25.72
N GLN A 697 -16.26 9.54 25.09
CA GLN A 697 -16.92 10.64 25.80
C GLN A 697 -17.74 10.15 27.01
N PRO A 698 -18.52 9.05 26.92
CA PRO A 698 -19.27 8.54 28.07
C PRO A 698 -18.40 8.08 29.24
N LEU A 699 -17.11 7.78 29.03
CA LEU A 699 -16.19 7.49 30.15
C LEU A 699 -15.92 8.74 30.99
N TRP A 700 -15.96 9.92 30.38
CA TRP A 700 -15.76 11.19 31.09
C TRP A 700 -17.00 11.62 31.87
N ASP A 701 -18.17 11.28 31.32
CA ASP A 701 -19.47 11.64 31.86
C ASP A 701 -20.03 10.60 32.86
N LEU A 702 -19.36 9.45 33.01
CA LEU A 702 -19.78 8.40 33.92
C LEU A 702 -19.71 8.92 35.37
N PRO A 703 -20.83 8.94 36.13
CA PRO A 703 -20.83 9.41 37.51
C PRO A 703 -19.94 8.54 38.40
N ARG A 704 -18.97 9.16 39.10
CA ARG A 704 -18.00 8.45 39.94
C ARG A 704 -17.80 9.12 41.30
N GLN A 705 -17.52 8.29 42.30
CA GLN A 705 -17.14 8.76 43.62
C GLN A 705 -15.88 8.04 44.10
N ALA A 706 -14.94 8.78 44.65
CA ALA A 706 -13.71 8.23 45.24
C ALA A 706 -13.40 8.89 46.59
N ASP A 707 -12.68 8.17 47.45
CA ASP A 707 -12.17 8.73 48.70
C ASP A 707 -10.95 9.60 48.40
N VAL A 708 -11.11 10.92 48.56
CA VAL A 708 -10.04 11.90 48.40
C VAL A 708 -9.80 12.56 49.76
N GLY A 709 -8.74 12.11 50.44
CA GLY A 709 -8.32 12.66 51.73
C GLY A 709 -9.22 12.28 52.92
N GLY A 710 -9.85 11.11 52.89
CA GLY A 710 -10.76 10.60 53.93
C GLY A 710 -12.20 11.08 53.76
N SER A 711 -12.58 11.55 52.57
CA SER A 711 -13.90 12.06 52.23
C SER A 711 -14.31 11.58 50.84
N LEU A 712 -15.54 11.07 50.74
CA LEU A 712 -16.11 10.65 49.47
C LEU A 712 -16.47 11.89 48.63
N GLN A 713 -15.80 12.06 47.50
CA GLN A 713 -15.98 13.20 46.59
C GLN A 713 -16.46 12.71 45.23
N ASP A 714 -17.20 13.55 44.52
CA ASP A 714 -17.50 13.34 43.11
C ASP A 714 -16.22 13.54 42.29
N VAL A 715 -15.82 12.49 41.57
CA VAL A 715 -14.62 12.49 40.71
C VAL A 715 -14.99 12.20 39.25
N THR A 716 -16.23 12.52 38.87
CA THR A 716 -16.68 12.46 37.47
C THR A 716 -15.79 13.37 36.63
N CYS A 717 -15.12 12.82 35.62
CA CYS A 717 -14.04 13.51 34.92
C CYS A 717 -14.54 14.81 34.27
N SER A 718 -15.70 14.81 33.60
CA SER A 718 -16.27 16.02 32.96
C SER A 718 -16.87 17.02 33.95
N SER A 719 -17.04 16.64 35.21
CA SER A 719 -17.40 17.57 36.30
C SER A 719 -16.17 18.24 36.91
N CYS A 720 -15.06 17.52 37.06
CA CYS A 720 -13.79 18.08 37.52
C CYS A 720 -13.08 18.91 36.43
N HIS A 721 -12.98 18.37 35.21
CA HIS A 721 -12.31 18.98 34.06
C HIS A 721 -13.32 19.78 33.22
N ASN A 722 -13.77 20.89 33.77
CA ASN A 722 -14.81 21.74 33.17
C ASN A 722 -14.46 23.23 33.30
N ARG A 723 -14.70 24.00 32.24
CA ARG A 723 -14.59 25.46 32.25
C ARG A 723 -15.64 26.16 33.11
N ARG A 724 -16.61 25.42 33.65
CA ARG A 724 -17.64 25.93 34.57
C ARG A 724 -17.55 25.23 35.91
N ASP A 725 -17.61 26.02 36.99
CA ASP A 725 -17.67 25.49 38.34
C ASP A 725 -19.08 25.01 38.72
N ALA A 726 -19.25 24.50 39.94
CA ALA A 726 -20.55 24.04 40.45
C ALA A 726 -21.61 25.15 40.57
N MET A 727 -21.23 26.43 40.51
CA MET A 727 -22.12 27.59 40.49
C MET A 727 -22.33 28.14 39.07
N ASN A 728 -21.86 27.42 38.04
CA ASN A 728 -21.92 27.78 36.62
C ASN A 728 -21.08 29.03 36.25
N ALA A 729 -20.14 29.45 37.12
CA ALA A 729 -19.20 30.52 36.84
C ALA A 729 -18.03 29.98 36.00
N LEU A 730 -17.47 30.83 35.12
CA LEU A 730 -16.28 30.47 34.36
C LEU A 730 -15.07 30.28 35.28
N GLN A 731 -14.32 29.21 35.04
CA GLN A 731 -13.05 28.91 35.69
C GLN A 731 -12.08 28.38 34.65
N VAL A 732 -10.79 28.51 34.91
CA VAL A 732 -9.76 27.78 34.14
C VAL A 732 -9.95 26.29 34.44
N PRO A 733 -10.18 25.44 33.42
CA PRO A 733 -10.30 24.00 33.64
C PRO A 733 -9.07 23.47 34.39
N PRO A 734 -9.24 22.63 35.44
CA PRO A 734 -8.11 22.04 36.14
C PRO A 734 -7.12 21.36 35.20
N ALA A 735 -5.83 21.63 35.42
CA ALA A 735 -4.73 21.18 34.57
C ALA A 735 -4.78 21.65 33.10
N GLN A 736 -5.53 22.72 32.79
CA GLN A 736 -5.72 23.20 31.41
C GLN A 736 -6.32 22.12 30.50
N LEU A 737 -7.25 21.32 31.06
CA LEU A 737 -7.89 20.21 30.37
C LEU A 737 -9.41 20.31 30.55
N GLU A 738 -10.15 20.44 29.46
CA GLU A 738 -11.61 20.35 29.45
C GLU A 738 -12.10 19.00 28.85
N LEU A 739 -12.85 18.22 29.63
CA LEU A 739 -13.36 16.90 29.20
C LEU A 739 -14.87 16.89 28.90
N THR A 740 -15.41 18.05 28.54
CA THR A 740 -16.84 18.19 28.21
C THR A 740 -17.15 17.68 26.81
N GLY A 741 -18.33 17.07 26.65
CA GLY A 741 -18.84 16.61 25.35
C GLY A 741 -19.48 17.71 24.50
N GLU A 742 -19.35 18.99 24.88
CA GLU A 742 -19.87 20.12 24.11
C GLU A 742 -19.09 20.28 22.80
N ALA A 743 -19.70 20.90 21.79
CA ALA A 743 -19.00 21.21 20.55
C ALA A 743 -17.83 22.18 20.83
N SER A 744 -16.65 21.86 20.28
CA SER A 744 -15.48 22.71 20.40
C SER A 744 -15.66 24.02 19.64
N ALA A 745 -15.14 25.12 20.20
CA ALA A 745 -15.13 26.42 19.54
C ALA A 745 -14.24 26.44 18.28
N ASP A 746 -13.16 25.64 18.27
CA ASP A 746 -12.22 25.58 17.13
C ASP A 746 -12.73 24.71 15.98
N GLN A 747 -13.47 23.65 16.32
CA GLN A 747 -14.05 22.72 15.35
C GLN A 747 -15.39 22.18 15.87
N PRO A 748 -16.53 22.79 15.49
CA PRO A 748 -17.85 22.42 16.01
C PRO A 748 -18.30 20.98 15.72
N LEU A 749 -17.71 20.31 14.73
CA LEU A 749 -17.97 18.90 14.44
C LEU A 749 -17.29 17.94 15.43
N GLN A 750 -16.44 18.45 16.32
CA GLN A 750 -15.70 17.67 17.31
C GLN A 750 -16.06 18.12 18.73
N PRO A 751 -16.17 17.18 19.69
CA PRO A 751 -16.29 17.53 21.10
C PRO A 751 -15.05 18.29 21.61
N THR A 752 -15.24 19.19 22.58
CA THR A 752 -14.14 19.89 23.26
C THR A 752 -13.13 18.90 23.83
N SER A 753 -13.59 17.90 24.58
CA SER A 753 -12.78 16.80 25.10
C SER A 753 -11.92 16.07 24.07
N TYR A 754 -12.41 15.89 22.83
CA TYR A 754 -11.66 15.26 21.76
C TYR A 754 -10.47 16.13 21.35
N ARG A 755 -10.70 17.44 21.25
CA ARG A 755 -9.68 18.40 20.86
C ARG A 755 -8.60 18.55 21.91
N GLU A 756 -9.02 18.71 23.15
CA GLU A 756 -8.17 18.87 24.32
C GLU A 756 -7.22 17.68 24.54
N LEU A 757 -7.67 16.46 24.24
CA LEU A 757 -6.85 15.26 24.38
C LEU A 757 -5.81 15.09 23.26
N LEU A 758 -6.08 15.56 22.03
CA LEU A 758 -5.34 15.15 20.82
C LEU A 758 -4.61 16.28 20.09
N PHE A 759 -4.90 17.53 20.42
CA PHE A 759 -4.32 18.70 19.79
C PHE A 759 -3.61 19.55 20.84
N ASN A 760 -2.58 20.26 20.40
CA ASN A 760 -1.94 21.24 21.26
C ASN A 760 -2.89 22.43 21.43
N ASP A 761 -2.82 23.04 22.60
CA ASP A 761 -3.60 24.21 22.97
C ASP A 761 -2.71 25.26 23.65
N ASN A 762 -3.28 26.33 24.15
CA ASN A 762 -2.61 27.36 24.95
C ASN A 762 -3.12 27.34 26.39
N GLU A 763 -2.26 27.69 27.34
CA GLU A 763 -2.65 27.84 28.73
C GLU A 763 -3.71 28.94 28.85
N LEU A 764 -4.81 28.70 29.55
CA LEU A 764 -5.87 29.68 29.76
C LEU A 764 -5.75 30.38 31.11
N VAL A 765 -6.12 31.66 31.13
CA VAL A 765 -6.30 32.47 32.34
C VAL A 765 -7.67 33.15 32.33
N LEU A 766 -8.18 33.44 33.53
CA LEU A 766 -9.44 34.17 33.69
C LEU A 766 -9.15 35.68 33.83
N GLU A 767 -9.38 36.44 32.78
CA GLU A 767 -9.21 37.91 32.74
C GLU A 767 -10.55 38.60 32.49
N ASP A 768 -10.90 39.56 33.35
CA ASP A 768 -12.16 40.32 33.26
C ASP A 768 -13.44 39.47 33.09
N GLY A 769 -13.42 38.23 33.61
CA GLY A 769 -14.54 37.30 33.55
C GLY A 769 -14.65 36.49 32.25
N ALA A 770 -13.65 36.55 31.38
CA ALA A 770 -13.51 35.72 30.19
C ALA A 770 -12.28 34.81 30.29
N LEU A 771 -12.35 33.63 29.69
CA LEU A 771 -11.19 32.77 29.48
C LEU A 771 -10.46 33.26 28.24
N VAL A 772 -9.18 33.55 28.39
CA VAL A 772 -8.29 34.00 27.30
C VAL A 772 -6.96 33.28 27.42
N ASP A 773 -6.26 33.16 26.29
CA ASP A 773 -4.91 32.59 26.24
C ASP A 773 -3.96 33.41 27.12
N ARG A 774 -3.19 32.71 27.94
CA ARG A 774 -2.13 33.30 28.76
C ARG A 774 -1.01 33.76 27.84
N LEU A 775 -0.76 35.05 27.90
CA LEU A 775 0.34 35.70 27.21
C LEU A 775 1.55 35.84 28.14
N GLU A 776 2.71 35.40 27.68
CA GLU A 776 4.01 35.62 28.34
C GLU A 776 4.85 36.62 27.54
N ILE A 777 5.64 37.44 28.25
CA ILE A 777 6.51 38.44 27.63
C ILE A 777 7.72 37.74 27.02
N VAL A 778 7.94 37.95 25.73
CA VAL A 778 9.09 37.39 25.02
C VAL A 778 10.38 38.04 25.51
N THR A 779 11.38 37.22 25.82
CA THR A 779 12.74 37.68 26.17
C THR A 779 13.77 37.26 25.13
N ASP A 780 14.79 38.09 24.91
CA ASP A 780 15.94 37.74 24.08
C ASP A 780 16.83 36.67 24.77
N GLY A 781 17.89 36.21 24.07
CA GLY A 781 18.84 35.22 24.59
C GLY A 781 19.65 35.67 25.81
N GLU A 782 19.51 36.93 26.24
CA GLU A 782 20.13 37.52 27.43
C GLU A 782 19.10 37.77 28.56
N GLY A 783 17.81 37.46 28.32
CA GLY A 783 16.72 37.63 29.28
C GLY A 783 16.11 39.03 29.29
N ASN A 784 16.42 39.90 28.31
CA ASN A 784 15.80 41.22 28.21
C ASN A 784 14.46 41.13 27.47
N VAL A 785 13.50 41.95 27.87
CA VAL A 785 12.18 42.04 27.22
C VAL A 785 12.33 42.52 25.77
N VAL A 786 11.72 41.79 24.85
CA VAL A 786 11.57 42.18 23.45
C VAL A 786 10.34 43.09 23.32
N TYR A 787 10.49 44.22 22.64
CA TYR A 787 9.42 45.20 22.44
C TYR A 787 9.01 45.27 20.97
N GLN A 788 7.75 45.58 20.71
CA GLN A 788 7.22 45.73 19.37
C GLN A 788 7.83 46.94 18.67
N THR A 789 8.18 46.80 17.40
CA THR A 789 8.69 47.88 16.55
C THR A 789 7.82 48.09 15.32
N ASP A 790 7.77 49.31 14.80
CA ASP A 790 7.13 49.62 13.52
C ASP A 790 8.02 49.23 12.31
N GLU A 791 7.55 49.56 11.09
CA GLU A 791 8.26 49.25 9.83
C GLU A 791 9.63 49.93 9.71
N ASP A 792 9.86 51.02 10.44
CA ASP A 792 11.12 51.77 10.47
C ASP A 792 12.04 51.31 11.62
N GLY A 793 11.59 50.37 12.46
CA GLY A 793 12.33 49.82 13.60
C GLY A 793 12.23 50.64 14.89
N GLU A 794 11.30 51.60 14.97
CA GLU A 794 11.04 52.41 16.16
C GLU A 794 10.04 51.71 17.10
N LEU A 795 10.18 51.93 18.41
CA LEU A 795 9.34 51.27 19.42
C LEU A 795 7.88 51.73 19.35
N ILE A 796 6.97 50.77 19.31
CA ILE A 796 5.54 51.02 19.47
C ILE A 796 5.26 51.30 20.96
N LEU A 797 4.60 52.42 21.25
CA LEU A 797 4.30 52.86 22.61
C LEU A 797 2.80 52.73 22.92
N ASP A 798 2.48 52.36 24.16
CA ASP A 798 1.10 52.34 24.67
C ASP A 798 0.54 53.77 24.89
N ASN A 799 -0.73 53.84 25.33
CA ASN A 799 -1.41 55.11 25.63
C ASN A 799 -0.80 55.90 26.81
N MET A 800 0.16 55.32 27.53
CA MET A 800 0.91 55.93 28.62
C MET A 800 2.35 56.27 28.22
N GLY A 801 2.76 55.97 26.98
CA GLY A 801 4.09 56.24 26.44
C GLY A 801 5.15 55.19 26.77
N ASN A 802 4.76 54.00 27.24
CA ASN A 802 5.70 52.90 27.50
C ASN A 802 5.84 51.99 26.28
N PRO A 803 7.03 51.44 25.99
CA PRO A 803 7.22 50.44 24.94
C PRO A 803 6.33 49.21 25.18
N VAL A 804 5.63 48.76 24.13
CA VAL A 804 4.74 47.60 24.19
C VAL A 804 5.56 46.31 24.05
N PRO A 805 5.54 45.38 25.03
CA PRO A 805 6.27 44.12 24.91
C PRO A 805 5.70 43.25 23.79
N VAL A 806 6.56 42.46 23.15
CA VAL A 806 6.15 41.31 22.35
C VAL A 806 5.67 40.24 23.31
N THR A 807 4.55 39.62 22.98
CA THR A 807 3.97 38.53 23.77
C THR A 807 3.78 37.30 22.91
N GLU A 808 3.86 36.12 23.54
CA GLU A 808 3.54 34.84 22.93
C GLU A 808 2.63 34.01 23.85
N THR A 809 1.90 33.07 23.27
CA THR A 809 1.06 32.15 24.06
C THR A 809 1.91 31.08 24.73
N VAL A 810 1.49 30.62 25.91
CA VAL A 810 2.15 29.50 26.61
C VAL A 810 1.53 28.18 26.12
N PRO A 811 2.27 27.32 25.40
CA PRO A 811 1.69 26.14 24.79
C PRO A 811 1.43 25.01 25.79
N VAL A 812 0.29 24.36 25.66
CA VAL A 812 -0.10 23.10 26.32
C VAL A 812 -0.04 21.98 25.28
N SER A 813 0.72 20.93 25.58
CA SER A 813 0.89 19.79 24.66
C SER A 813 -0.27 18.80 24.79
N ALA A 814 -0.68 18.21 23.67
CA ALA A 814 -1.67 17.13 23.65
C ALA A 814 -1.26 15.98 24.58
N LEU A 815 -2.24 15.44 25.32
CA LEU A 815 -2.02 14.36 26.30
C LEU A 815 -1.98 12.97 25.65
N ILE A 816 -2.70 12.77 24.55
CA ILE A 816 -2.81 11.50 23.83
C ILE A 816 -2.19 11.62 22.44
N ARG A 817 -1.39 10.63 22.07
CA ARG A 817 -0.81 10.48 20.73
C ARG A 817 -1.62 9.47 19.93
N ALA A 818 -2.28 9.95 18.88
CA ALA A 818 -2.98 9.11 17.92
C ALA A 818 -2.04 8.03 17.33
N GLY A 819 -2.50 6.78 17.35
CA GLY A 819 -1.78 5.58 16.92
C GLY A 819 -0.77 5.03 17.92
N GLN A 820 -0.59 5.65 19.09
CA GLN A 820 0.50 5.34 20.04
C GLN A 820 0.06 5.47 21.51
N ALA A 821 -0.82 4.59 21.99
CA ALA A 821 -1.29 4.62 23.39
C ALA A 821 -0.12 4.52 24.39
N ARG A 822 0.86 3.68 24.06
CA ARG A 822 2.07 3.45 24.88
C ARG A 822 3.03 4.64 24.97
N ASN A 823 2.88 5.64 24.10
CA ASN A 823 3.66 6.88 24.16
C ASN A 823 2.84 8.07 24.70
N SER A 824 1.69 7.78 25.32
CA SER A 824 0.79 8.74 25.95
C SER A 824 0.92 8.69 27.49
N ASP A 825 2.15 8.55 27.99
CA ASP A 825 2.46 8.38 29.43
C ASP A 825 1.92 9.55 30.27
N ALA A 826 1.97 10.78 29.74
CA ALA A 826 1.39 11.96 30.40
C ALA A 826 -0.09 11.80 30.74
N PHE A 827 -0.83 11.01 29.97
CA PHE A 827 -2.22 10.65 30.25
C PHE A 827 -2.33 9.37 31.10
N PHE A 828 -1.70 8.27 30.70
CA PHE A 828 -1.92 6.97 31.36
C PHE A 828 -1.27 6.86 32.74
N ASP A 829 -0.14 7.54 32.99
CA ASP A 829 0.62 7.41 34.24
C ASP A 829 -0.11 8.04 35.45
N ILE A 830 -1.13 8.87 35.23
CA ILE A 830 -1.90 9.43 36.35
C ILE A 830 -2.85 8.41 36.99
N PHE A 831 -3.18 7.33 36.27
CA PHE A 831 -4.11 6.27 36.70
C PHE A 831 -3.40 5.02 37.22
N VAL A 832 -2.07 4.98 37.21
CA VAL A 832 -1.31 3.87 37.80
C VAL A 832 -1.32 3.97 39.32
N GLN A 833 -0.96 2.88 40.00
CA GLN A 833 -0.87 2.84 41.45
C GLN A 833 0.00 3.97 42.02
N GLY A 834 -0.56 4.78 42.93
CA GLY A 834 0.08 5.96 43.51
C GLY A 834 0.03 7.23 42.65
N GLY A 835 -0.62 7.18 41.48
CA GLY A 835 -0.89 8.31 40.62
C GLY A 835 -1.94 9.26 41.20
N ALA A 836 -2.12 10.43 40.56
CA ALA A 836 -3.08 11.44 41.02
C ALA A 836 -4.55 10.98 40.93
N HIS A 837 -4.84 10.06 40.01
CA HIS A 837 -6.16 9.49 39.75
C HIS A 837 -6.17 7.96 39.93
N ASP A 838 -5.35 7.46 40.86
CA ASP A 838 -5.28 6.03 41.20
C ASP A 838 -6.68 5.46 41.48
N ASP A 839 -7.03 4.34 40.84
CA ASP A 839 -8.34 3.68 40.88
C ASP A 839 -9.56 4.50 40.40
N TRP A 840 -9.39 5.65 39.74
CA TRP A 840 -10.53 6.46 39.25
C TRP A 840 -11.08 5.99 37.89
N LEU A 841 -10.28 5.24 37.14
CA LEU A 841 -10.68 4.50 35.94
C LEU A 841 -10.40 3.02 36.18
N LYS A 842 -11.33 2.16 35.76
CA LYS A 842 -11.13 0.71 35.77
C LYS A 842 -10.19 0.28 34.65
N VAL A 843 -9.61 -0.91 34.81
CA VAL A 843 -8.67 -1.49 33.83
C VAL A 843 -9.31 -1.70 32.45
N GLU A 844 -10.62 -2.00 32.38
CA GLU A 844 -11.34 -2.18 31.11
C GLU A 844 -11.62 -0.84 30.41
N GLU A 845 -11.82 0.24 31.17
CA GLU A 845 -11.95 1.60 30.64
C GLU A 845 -10.60 2.10 30.10
N LEU A 846 -9.50 1.83 30.82
CA LEU A 846 -8.14 2.13 30.36
C LEU A 846 -7.77 1.31 29.12
N ARG A 847 -8.19 0.05 29.04
CA ARG A 847 -8.05 -0.79 27.84
C ARG A 847 -8.78 -0.16 26.64
N LEU A 848 -10.03 0.26 26.81
CA LEU A 848 -10.83 0.87 25.74
C LEU A 848 -10.18 2.16 25.21
N LEU A 849 -9.65 2.99 26.12
CA LEU A 849 -8.89 4.20 25.77
C LEU A 849 -7.60 3.88 25.00
N ALA A 850 -6.87 2.85 25.42
CA ALA A 850 -5.67 2.40 24.74
C ALA A 850 -5.97 1.88 23.33
N GLU A 851 -7.02 1.07 23.18
CA GLU A 851 -7.48 0.57 21.87
C GLU A 851 -7.85 1.72 20.94
N TRP A 852 -8.66 2.68 21.42
CA TRP A 852 -9.03 3.86 20.64
C TRP A 852 -7.80 4.66 20.19
N ALA A 853 -6.87 4.92 21.12
CA ALA A 853 -5.64 5.64 20.80
C ALA A 853 -4.79 4.87 19.78
N ASP A 854 -4.57 3.56 19.95
CA ASP A 854 -3.79 2.72 19.03
C ASP A 854 -4.42 2.56 17.63
N LEU A 855 -5.74 2.75 17.50
CA LEU A 855 -6.46 2.77 16.23
C LEU A 855 -6.48 4.15 15.56
N GLY A 856 -5.61 5.07 15.98
CA GLY A 856 -5.48 6.40 15.38
C GLY A 856 -6.38 7.46 16.02
N ALA A 857 -7.03 7.15 17.14
CA ALA A 857 -7.88 8.07 17.89
C ALA A 857 -8.96 8.74 17.02
N GLN A 858 -9.55 7.99 16.08
CA GLN A 858 -10.57 8.50 15.17
C GLN A 858 -11.82 8.97 15.94
N LEU A 859 -12.52 9.96 15.40
CA LEU A 859 -13.81 10.38 15.92
C LEU A 859 -14.87 9.30 15.62
N TYR A 860 -14.87 8.77 14.38
CA TYR A 860 -15.66 7.61 13.98
C TYR A 860 -14.79 6.57 13.24
N ASN A 861 -15.04 5.29 13.51
CA ASN A 861 -14.42 4.15 12.80
C ASN A 861 -15.42 3.41 11.88
N ASP A 862 -16.59 4.00 11.60
CA ASP A 862 -17.59 3.50 10.66
C ASP A 862 -18.15 4.70 9.89
N PRO A 863 -18.02 4.75 8.54
CA PRO A 863 -18.55 5.85 7.74
C PRO A 863 -20.07 6.04 7.91
N PHE A 864 -20.83 4.97 8.17
CA PHE A 864 -22.28 5.05 8.32
C PHE A 864 -22.75 5.44 9.72
N ARG A 865 -21.81 5.58 10.67
CA ARG A 865 -22.10 6.15 11.99
C ARG A 865 -21.99 7.66 12.04
N VAL A 866 -21.21 8.24 11.12
CA VAL A 866 -21.01 9.70 10.96
C VAL A 866 -22.37 10.38 10.74
N PRO A 867 -22.77 11.45 11.45
CA PRO A 867 -24.03 12.13 11.18
C PRO A 867 -24.11 12.67 9.75
N GLU A 868 -25.28 12.47 9.10
CA GLU A 868 -25.55 13.05 7.77
C GLU A 868 -25.62 14.58 7.87
N ASN A 869 -25.05 15.25 6.87
CA ASN A 869 -25.06 16.71 6.73
C ASN A 869 -26.44 17.25 6.31
#